data_AF-F7JQA5-F1
#
_entry.id   AF-F7JQA5-F1
#
_cell.length_a   1.000
_cell.length_b   1.000
_cell.length_c   1.000
_cell.angle_alpha   90.00
_cell.angle_beta   90.00
_cell.angle_gamma   90.00
#
_symmetry.space_group_name_H-M   'P 1'
#
loop_
_entity.id
_entity.type
_entity.pdbx_description
1 polymer ?
#
loop_
_entity_poly.entity_id
_entity_poly.type
_entity_poly.pdbx_seq_one_letter_code
_entity_poly.pdbx_strand_id
1 'polypeptide(L)'
;MKKEALLPKLKRMIRSHIELKLIFFAVLTLFLFFLAAPIAMLLLKSFQSSGGAFWTHYIEVFTRSGFWSAVGNSFLAAGGSALITTVLAFLLAYTIHYTNLPHGFLKIIRTGAVLPMLLPTITYGFALIYTFGKQGLLTRILGHQLFPIYGLPGLLIGYVIYTLPVAFLLIHNTMGYIDKKFMVVSALMGDKKSETFFITILRPLTGTLAASFIQSFFLAFTDFGIPASVGGQYEVLASLLYDEMLGSIPDFNKGAVIAMVMLVPSVLSILLLHYLERYNVRYNKISAIENEKNRIRDVFCGIFCGILLVVMLLIFAVIFLVPFVQEWPYQLTFTTEHVREVFQDRVLAEVFKNSLLVAFLTACAGSLTAYGAALVTARSKLPQNMKNILESIALVTNTVPRMVIGIAFLLTFSGTSLQNTFLLMILCNVVHYFSTPYLMMKSSLEKMNASWETTAMLMGDNWMKTIFRVVTPNALPTLLEVFSYYFINAMVTVSAVIFIAGTRTMVITTKIKELQHFAGFNKIFVLSLCILFTNLAAKGIFSLITVWRENAKKKNTDSKKTGVFIRRAALAVMALIICFFGVNALSGKSEAEQPVVIYSNADDEAVTAIKHALDENGYKDQYLFQTFGTSELGGKLMAEGTAIEADLVTMSSFYLDSAQSTNEMFAELDFSAPTLEPMPSYYRPLTSQEGAIFINTEEMDRLGLPVPTSIKDLADPVRSKKSAPEKSPSVSVCAIRLWQIKKTECRSWRSIRSKGIMR
;
A
#
# COMPACT_ATOMS: atom_id res chain seq x y z
N MET A 1 -36.03 10.75 55.72
CA MET A 1 -35.06 9.80 55.13
C MET A 1 -34.80 10.19 53.68
N LYS A 2 -33.76 10.99 53.45
CA LYS A 2 -33.75 12.05 52.43
C LYS A 2 -33.09 11.64 51.10
N LYS A 3 -33.68 12.12 50.00
CA LYS A 3 -33.13 12.24 48.63
C LYS A 3 -31.69 12.77 48.58
N GLU A 4 -31.21 13.45 49.63
CA GLU A 4 -29.86 14.01 49.77
C GLU A 4 -28.74 12.97 49.82
N ALA A 5 -29.00 11.72 50.23
CA ALA A 5 -27.98 10.65 50.24
C ALA A 5 -27.77 9.98 48.87
N LEU A 6 -28.73 10.14 47.95
CA LEU A 6 -28.69 9.58 46.59
C LEU A 6 -27.97 10.50 45.60
N LEU A 7 -28.05 11.82 45.75
CA LEU A 7 -27.38 12.78 44.87
C LEU A 7 -25.85 12.62 44.76
N PRO A 8 -25.08 12.41 45.85
CA PRO A 8 -23.63 12.20 45.74
C PRO A 8 -23.28 10.84 45.14
N LYS A 9 -24.09 9.79 45.37
CA LYS A 9 -23.95 8.50 44.69
C LYS A 9 -24.30 8.59 43.20
N LEU A 10 -25.32 9.37 42.82
CA LEU A 10 -25.71 9.63 41.43
C LEU A 10 -24.67 10.48 40.70
N LYS A 11 -24.16 11.56 41.34
CA LYS A 11 -23.04 12.36 40.82
C LYS A 11 -21.75 11.54 40.67
N ARG A 12 -21.49 10.59 41.57
CA ARG A 12 -20.35 9.65 41.48
C ARG A 12 -20.53 8.62 40.37
N MET A 13 -21.76 8.19 40.09
CA MET A 13 -22.10 7.33 38.95
C MET A 13 -21.97 8.08 37.61
N ILE A 14 -22.39 9.35 37.55
CA ILE A 14 -22.24 10.23 36.38
C ILE A 14 -20.77 10.63 36.15
N ARG A 15 -19.97 10.82 37.22
CA ARG A 15 -18.51 11.01 37.13
C ARG A 15 -17.77 9.78 36.58
N SER A 16 -18.34 8.57 36.71
CA SER A 16 -17.67 7.31 36.34
C SER A 16 -17.52 7.07 34.83
N HIS A 17 -18.05 7.96 33.98
CA HIS A 17 -18.02 7.81 32.53
C HIS A 17 -17.46 9.02 31.77
N ILE A 18 -16.91 10.03 32.45
CA ILE A 18 -16.36 11.21 31.77
C ILE A 18 -15.17 10.81 30.88
N GLU A 19 -14.28 9.97 31.39
CA GLU A 19 -13.10 9.48 30.66
C GLU A 19 -13.49 8.72 29.39
N LEU A 20 -14.46 7.81 29.49
CA LEU A 20 -15.01 7.06 28.35
C LEU A 20 -15.71 7.96 27.33
N LYS A 21 -16.44 8.98 27.79
CA LYS A 21 -17.05 9.97 26.88
C LYS A 21 -15.99 10.81 26.17
N LEU A 22 -14.92 11.20 26.86
CA LEU A 22 -13.81 11.94 26.27
C LEU A 22 -13.10 11.10 25.20
N ILE A 23 -12.83 9.82 25.48
CA ILE A 23 -12.27 8.89 24.48
C ILE A 23 -13.21 8.77 23.27
N PHE A 24 -14.52 8.60 23.51
CA PHE A 24 -15.50 8.53 22.42
C PHE A 24 -15.48 9.80 21.56
N PHE A 25 -15.53 11.00 22.16
CA PHE A 25 -15.49 12.26 21.42
C PHE A 25 -14.17 12.45 20.68
N ALA A 26 -13.02 12.08 21.27
CA ALA A 26 -11.74 12.15 20.60
C ALA A 26 -11.68 11.26 19.34
N VAL A 27 -12.16 10.01 19.46
CA VAL A 27 -12.26 9.09 18.32
C VAL A 27 -13.24 9.63 17.29
N LEU A 28 -14.42 10.11 17.71
CA LEU A 28 -15.41 10.68 16.80
C LEU A 28 -14.88 11.88 16.03
N THR A 29 -14.19 12.81 16.70
CA THR A 29 -13.57 13.99 16.06
C THR A 29 -12.50 13.58 15.06
N LEU A 30 -11.67 12.58 15.40
CA LEU A 30 -10.66 12.04 14.47
C LEU A 30 -11.31 11.54 13.17
N PHE A 31 -12.34 10.70 13.27
CA PHE A 31 -13.01 10.15 12.08
C PHE A 31 -13.87 11.18 11.34
N LEU A 32 -14.51 12.12 12.04
CA LEU A 32 -15.27 13.18 11.40
C LEU A 32 -14.36 14.05 10.53
N PHE A 33 -13.19 14.44 11.06
CA PHE A 33 -12.27 15.34 10.36
C PHE A 33 -11.39 14.62 9.33
N PHE A 34 -10.92 13.40 9.60
CA PHE A 34 -10.00 12.69 8.71
C PHE A 34 -10.64 11.57 7.87
N LEU A 35 -11.94 11.31 7.98
CA LEU A 35 -12.64 10.38 7.08
C LEU A 35 -13.83 11.06 6.40
N ALA A 36 -14.76 11.64 7.18
CA ALA A 36 -15.98 12.21 6.62
C ALA A 36 -15.70 13.48 5.81
N ALA A 37 -14.89 14.41 6.31
CA ALA A 37 -14.58 15.65 5.58
C ALA A 37 -13.85 15.40 4.25
N PRO A 38 -12.81 14.53 4.15
CA PRO A 38 -12.18 14.22 2.88
C PRO A 38 -13.13 13.58 1.86
N ILE A 39 -13.97 12.64 2.29
CA ILE A 39 -14.94 12.00 1.38
C ILE A 39 -15.99 13.02 0.90
N ALA A 40 -16.45 13.90 1.79
CA ALA A 40 -17.36 14.99 1.42
C ALA A 40 -16.70 15.95 0.41
N MET A 41 -15.44 16.32 0.62
CA MET A 41 -14.68 17.17 -0.31
C MET A 41 -14.50 16.52 -1.68
N LEU A 42 -14.20 15.22 -1.70
CA LEU A 42 -14.10 14.44 -2.94
C LEU A 42 -15.44 14.41 -3.69
N LEU A 43 -16.54 14.21 -2.97
CA LEU A 43 -17.89 14.27 -3.53
C LEU A 43 -18.18 15.66 -4.11
N LEU A 44 -17.88 16.74 -3.37
CA LEU A 44 -18.08 18.12 -3.83
C LEU A 44 -17.29 18.41 -5.11
N LYS A 45 -16.00 18.04 -5.15
CA LYS A 45 -15.16 18.21 -6.35
C LYS A 45 -15.68 17.43 -7.56
N SER A 46 -16.31 16.28 -7.36
CA SER A 46 -16.90 15.52 -8.47
C SER A 46 -18.06 16.25 -9.19
N PHE A 47 -18.73 17.18 -8.49
CA PHE A 47 -19.86 17.96 -9.02
C PHE A 47 -19.50 19.41 -9.39
N GLN A 48 -18.33 19.89 -8.97
CA GLN A 48 -17.91 21.28 -9.19
C GLN A 48 -17.46 21.47 -10.65
N SER A 49 -18.22 22.27 -11.42
CA SER A 49 -17.87 22.66 -12.79
C SER A 49 -17.74 24.17 -12.91
N SER A 50 -16.76 24.64 -13.68
CA SER A 50 -16.54 26.06 -13.99
C SER A 50 -17.73 26.73 -14.70
N GLY A 51 -18.64 25.94 -15.29
CA GLY A 51 -19.85 26.40 -15.98
C GLY A 51 -21.17 26.15 -15.26
N GLY A 52 -21.16 25.69 -14.00
CA GLY A 52 -22.38 25.49 -13.18
C GLY A 52 -23.24 24.26 -13.50
N ALA A 53 -22.86 23.42 -14.46
CA ALA A 53 -23.56 22.17 -14.76
C ALA A 53 -23.05 21.01 -13.87
N PHE A 54 -23.95 20.42 -13.09
CA PHE A 54 -23.63 19.40 -12.06
C PHE A 54 -23.09 18.07 -12.64
N TRP A 55 -23.47 17.68 -13.87
CA TRP A 55 -23.20 16.34 -14.41
C TRP A 55 -22.12 16.29 -15.49
N THR A 56 -21.51 17.42 -15.84
CA THR A 56 -20.58 17.50 -16.98
C THR A 56 -19.43 16.50 -16.87
N HIS A 57 -18.75 16.45 -15.73
CA HIS A 57 -17.62 15.54 -15.51
C HIS A 57 -18.05 14.06 -15.47
N TYR A 58 -19.25 13.75 -14.97
CA TYR A 58 -19.80 12.39 -15.01
C TYR A 58 -20.07 11.93 -16.44
N ILE A 59 -20.68 12.80 -17.26
CA ILE A 59 -20.98 12.51 -18.66
C ILE A 59 -19.67 12.31 -19.44
N GLU A 60 -18.69 13.21 -19.27
CA GLU A 60 -17.38 13.12 -19.92
C GLU A 60 -16.64 11.81 -19.59
N VAL A 61 -16.61 11.42 -18.31
CA VAL A 61 -15.96 10.17 -17.88
C VAL A 61 -16.70 8.94 -18.44
N PHE A 62 -18.04 8.94 -18.42
CA PHE A 62 -18.82 7.79 -18.88
C PHE A 62 -18.90 7.65 -20.41
N THR A 63 -18.72 8.73 -21.17
CA THR A 63 -18.64 8.69 -22.64
C THR A 63 -17.23 8.50 -23.18
N ARG A 64 -16.20 8.62 -22.34
CA ARG A 64 -14.81 8.37 -22.73
C ARG A 64 -14.61 6.95 -23.25
N SER A 65 -13.95 6.84 -24.40
CA SER A 65 -13.55 5.54 -24.96
C SER A 65 -12.63 4.81 -23.97
N GLY A 66 -12.94 3.56 -23.65
CA GLY A 66 -12.11 2.74 -22.76
C GLY A 66 -12.52 2.73 -21.30
N PHE A 67 -13.33 3.70 -20.82
CA PHE A 67 -13.76 3.73 -19.40
C PHE A 67 -14.51 2.45 -18.99
N TRP A 68 -15.53 2.05 -19.77
CA TRP A 68 -16.29 0.82 -19.50
C TRP A 68 -15.46 -0.45 -19.70
N SER A 69 -14.45 -0.40 -20.57
CA SER A 69 -13.47 -1.49 -20.71
C SER A 69 -12.65 -1.62 -19.42
N ALA A 70 -12.15 -0.52 -18.86
CA ALA A 70 -11.40 -0.52 -17.61
C ALA A 70 -12.25 -1.00 -16.41
N VAL A 71 -13.53 -0.61 -16.36
CA VAL A 71 -14.49 -1.12 -15.36
C VAL A 71 -14.66 -2.64 -15.53
N GLY A 72 -14.99 -3.12 -16.74
CA GLY A 72 -15.15 -4.54 -17.02
C GLY A 72 -13.90 -5.36 -16.70
N ASN A 73 -12.74 -4.85 -17.09
CA ASN A 73 -11.44 -5.45 -16.80
C ASN A 73 -11.16 -5.58 -15.31
N SER A 74 -11.51 -4.56 -14.52
CA SER A 74 -11.35 -4.58 -13.06
C SER A 74 -12.23 -5.64 -12.42
N PHE A 75 -13.49 -5.75 -12.85
CA PHE A 75 -14.41 -6.78 -12.36
C PHE A 75 -13.98 -8.19 -12.77
N LEU A 76 -13.53 -8.38 -14.01
CA LEU A 76 -13.05 -9.68 -14.50
C LEU A 76 -11.78 -10.13 -13.79
N ALA A 77 -10.79 -9.24 -13.67
CA ALA A 77 -9.53 -9.54 -12.99
C ALA A 77 -9.77 -9.82 -11.49
N ALA A 78 -10.47 -8.92 -10.79
CA ALA A 78 -10.71 -9.07 -9.35
C ALA A 78 -11.65 -10.25 -9.02
N GLY A 79 -12.71 -10.45 -9.80
CA GLY A 79 -13.66 -11.55 -9.61
C GLY A 79 -13.04 -12.91 -9.92
N GLY A 80 -12.29 -13.01 -11.03
CA GLY A 80 -11.54 -14.20 -11.40
C GLY A 80 -10.49 -14.57 -10.36
N SER A 81 -9.69 -13.60 -9.91
CA SER A 81 -8.69 -13.84 -8.86
C SER A 81 -9.33 -14.22 -7.53
N ALA A 82 -10.45 -13.59 -7.14
CA ALA A 82 -11.14 -13.89 -5.89
C ALA A 82 -11.69 -15.31 -5.85
N LEU A 83 -12.25 -15.79 -6.96
CA LEU A 83 -12.75 -17.16 -7.08
C LEU A 83 -11.61 -18.16 -6.94
N ILE A 84 -10.55 -17.99 -7.74
CA ILE A 84 -9.37 -18.87 -7.72
C ILE A 84 -8.76 -18.88 -6.31
N THR A 85 -8.56 -17.70 -5.72
CA THR A 85 -7.97 -17.56 -4.39
C THR A 85 -8.79 -18.25 -3.32
N THR A 86 -10.12 -18.09 -3.34
CA THR A 86 -11.01 -18.73 -2.36
C THR A 86 -10.91 -20.25 -2.45
N VAL A 87 -10.86 -20.81 -3.66
CA VAL A 87 -10.68 -22.25 -3.88
C VAL A 87 -9.32 -22.72 -3.38
N LEU A 88 -8.23 -22.02 -3.73
CA LEU A 88 -6.88 -22.38 -3.29
C LEU A 88 -6.73 -22.27 -1.76
N ALA A 89 -7.25 -21.20 -1.16
CA ALA A 89 -7.28 -21.00 0.29
C ALA A 89 -8.08 -22.09 1.00
N PHE A 90 -9.22 -22.51 0.44
CA PHE A 90 -10.00 -23.64 0.94
C PHE A 90 -9.18 -24.93 0.91
N LEU A 91 -8.48 -25.23 -0.20
CA LEU A 91 -7.66 -26.44 -0.31
C LEU A 91 -6.49 -26.45 0.68
N LEU A 92 -5.81 -25.31 0.88
CA LEU A 92 -4.74 -25.17 1.86
C LEU A 92 -5.26 -25.35 3.30
N ALA A 93 -6.37 -24.70 3.65
CA ALA A 93 -6.96 -24.81 4.97
C ALA A 93 -7.53 -26.22 5.23
N TYR A 94 -8.15 -26.83 4.22
CA TYR A 94 -8.67 -28.20 4.27
C TYR A 94 -7.53 -29.20 4.53
N THR A 95 -6.41 -29.02 3.85
CA THR A 95 -5.21 -29.85 4.04
C THR A 95 -4.72 -29.78 5.48
N ILE A 96 -4.68 -28.59 6.08
CA ILE A 96 -4.20 -28.42 7.45
C ILE A 96 -5.13 -29.07 8.49
N HIS A 97 -6.45 -28.98 8.32
CA HIS A 97 -7.40 -29.43 9.35
C HIS A 97 -7.84 -30.89 9.20
N TYR A 98 -7.94 -31.40 7.98
CA TYR A 98 -8.57 -32.68 7.67
C TYR A 98 -7.63 -33.77 7.16
N THR A 99 -6.34 -33.48 6.91
CA THR A 99 -5.35 -34.52 6.52
C THR A 99 -4.45 -34.94 7.69
N ASN A 100 -3.80 -36.09 7.56
CA ASN A 100 -2.84 -36.62 8.55
C ASN A 100 -1.38 -36.45 8.11
N LEU A 101 -1.07 -35.35 7.40
CA LEU A 101 0.30 -35.06 6.99
C LEU A 101 1.20 -34.74 8.20
N PRO A 102 2.53 -34.93 8.08
CA PRO A 102 3.48 -34.62 9.15
C PRO A 102 3.34 -33.17 9.62
N HIS A 103 3.38 -32.97 10.94
CA HIS A 103 3.17 -31.65 11.55
C HIS A 103 4.12 -30.57 11.02
N GLY A 104 5.36 -30.94 10.68
CA GLY A 104 6.33 -30.05 10.05
C GLY A 104 5.87 -29.54 8.68
N PHE A 105 5.30 -30.40 7.84
CA PHE A 105 4.79 -30.03 6.52
C PHE A 105 3.57 -29.11 6.64
N LEU A 106 2.64 -29.40 7.55
CA LEU A 106 1.49 -28.54 7.83
C LEU A 106 1.91 -27.14 8.31
N LYS A 107 2.97 -27.06 9.12
CA LYS A 107 3.54 -25.77 9.55
C LYS A 107 4.14 -25.00 8.37
N ILE A 108 4.85 -25.66 7.46
CA ILE A 108 5.38 -25.04 6.24
C ILE A 108 4.24 -24.49 5.37
N ILE A 109 3.15 -25.24 5.18
CA ILE A 109 1.96 -24.75 4.46
C ILE A 109 1.41 -23.49 5.10
N ARG A 110 1.19 -23.52 6.42
CA ARG A 110 0.65 -22.36 7.15
C ARG A 110 1.55 -21.13 7.04
N THR A 111 2.86 -21.30 7.20
CA THR A 111 3.81 -20.17 7.12
C THR A 111 3.93 -19.65 5.69
N GLY A 112 4.04 -20.54 4.70
CA GLY A 112 4.14 -20.17 3.28
C GLY A 112 2.91 -19.44 2.77
N ALA A 113 1.70 -19.86 3.18
CA ALA A 113 0.45 -19.20 2.79
C ALA A 113 0.33 -17.76 3.33
N VAL A 114 1.00 -17.42 4.44
CA VAL A 114 0.92 -16.09 5.06
C VAL A 114 2.12 -15.19 4.67
N LEU A 115 3.18 -15.75 4.11
CA LEU A 115 4.39 -15.01 3.73
C LEU A 115 4.13 -13.82 2.79
N PRO A 116 3.22 -13.90 1.78
CA PRO A 116 2.88 -12.76 0.92
C PRO A 116 2.16 -11.59 1.60
N MET A 117 1.86 -11.66 2.88
CA MET A 117 1.34 -10.48 3.57
C MET A 117 2.46 -9.47 3.91
N LEU A 118 3.74 -9.83 3.74
CA LEU A 118 4.88 -9.07 4.28
C LEU A 118 5.59 -8.17 3.26
N LEU A 119 5.19 -8.18 1.99
CA LEU A 119 5.80 -7.36 0.94
C LEU A 119 4.79 -6.40 0.28
N PRO A 120 5.26 -5.26 -0.25
CA PRO A 120 4.47 -4.34 -1.07
C PRO A 120 3.88 -5.00 -2.32
N THR A 121 2.70 -4.54 -2.74
CA THR A 121 2.01 -5.12 -3.91
C THR A 121 2.74 -4.87 -5.22
N ILE A 122 3.41 -3.72 -5.34
CA ILE A 122 4.29 -3.40 -6.49
C ILE A 122 5.40 -4.44 -6.64
N THR A 123 5.98 -4.92 -5.53
CA THR A 123 7.04 -5.93 -5.56
C THR A 123 6.57 -7.23 -6.21
N TYR A 124 5.30 -7.63 -6.05
CA TYR A 124 4.76 -8.81 -6.71
C TYR A 124 4.71 -8.66 -8.23
N GLY A 125 4.33 -7.48 -8.71
CA GLY A 125 4.33 -7.20 -10.14
C GLY A 125 5.72 -7.41 -10.75
N PHE A 126 6.76 -6.87 -10.13
CA PHE A 126 8.13 -7.07 -10.60
C PHE A 126 8.64 -8.50 -10.43
N ALA A 127 8.36 -9.13 -9.30
CA ALA A 127 8.71 -10.54 -9.08
C ALA A 127 8.11 -11.42 -10.18
N LEU A 128 6.88 -11.14 -10.62
CA LEU A 128 6.24 -11.86 -11.73
C LEU A 128 6.92 -11.60 -13.08
N ILE A 129 7.27 -10.34 -13.40
CA ILE A 129 7.99 -10.01 -14.64
C ILE A 129 9.34 -10.75 -14.69
N TYR A 130 10.08 -10.74 -13.59
CA TYR A 130 11.38 -11.40 -13.51
C TYR A 130 11.30 -12.93 -13.38
N THR A 131 10.12 -13.48 -13.04
CA THR A 131 9.92 -14.94 -12.99
C THR A 131 9.41 -15.47 -14.34
N PHE A 132 8.34 -14.88 -14.88
CA PHE A 132 7.58 -15.38 -16.04
C PHE A 132 7.68 -14.50 -17.30
N GLY A 133 8.37 -13.36 -17.24
CA GLY A 133 8.58 -12.51 -18.40
C GLY A 133 9.46 -13.16 -19.46
N LYS A 134 9.62 -12.50 -20.61
CA LYS A 134 10.40 -13.01 -21.75
C LYS A 134 11.84 -13.40 -21.41
N GLN A 135 12.43 -12.71 -20.43
CA GLN A 135 13.78 -12.98 -19.90
C GLN A 135 13.72 -13.39 -18.41
N GLY A 136 12.60 -13.94 -17.98
CA GLY A 136 12.39 -14.36 -16.59
C GLY A 136 13.11 -15.66 -16.25
N LEU A 137 13.23 -15.94 -14.96
CA LEU A 137 13.90 -17.13 -14.42
C LEU A 137 13.32 -18.43 -15.01
N LEU A 138 12.00 -18.59 -14.99
CA LEU A 138 11.36 -19.79 -15.55
C LEU A 138 11.48 -19.86 -17.07
N THR A 139 11.31 -18.74 -17.76
CA THR A 139 11.40 -18.67 -19.23
C THR A 139 12.78 -19.12 -19.72
N ARG A 140 13.84 -18.77 -18.97
CA ARG A 140 15.21 -19.22 -19.26
C ARG A 140 15.44 -20.70 -18.98
N ILE A 141 14.89 -21.21 -17.88
CA ILE A 141 15.00 -22.64 -17.53
C ILE A 141 14.23 -23.51 -18.53
N LEU A 142 13.06 -23.05 -18.98
CA LEU A 142 12.18 -23.79 -19.89
C LEU A 142 12.48 -23.54 -21.37
N GLY A 143 13.28 -22.52 -21.71
CA GLY A 143 13.63 -22.15 -23.09
C GLY A 143 12.51 -21.45 -23.90
N HIS A 144 11.32 -21.29 -23.33
CA HIS A 144 10.18 -20.60 -23.94
C HIS A 144 9.30 -19.92 -22.88
N GLN A 145 8.54 -18.88 -23.29
CA GLN A 145 7.62 -18.19 -22.39
C GLN A 145 6.30 -18.97 -22.28
N LEU A 146 5.88 -19.30 -21.06
CA LEU A 146 4.67 -20.07 -20.80
C LEU A 146 3.38 -19.35 -21.24
N PHE A 147 3.29 -18.06 -20.96
CA PHE A 147 2.13 -17.21 -21.29
C PHE A 147 2.53 -15.73 -21.28
N PRO A 148 1.79 -14.84 -21.97
CA PRO A 148 2.04 -13.41 -21.90
C PRO A 148 1.79 -12.89 -20.49
N ILE A 149 2.83 -12.31 -19.87
CA ILE A 149 2.75 -11.81 -18.48
C ILE A 149 1.99 -10.48 -18.39
N TYR A 150 2.10 -9.63 -19.40
CA TYR A 150 1.40 -8.35 -19.41
C TYR A 150 -0.08 -8.56 -19.75
N GLY A 151 -0.95 -7.95 -18.95
CA GLY A 151 -2.40 -8.05 -19.10
C GLY A 151 -3.05 -9.01 -18.10
N LEU A 152 -4.22 -9.54 -18.47
CA LEU A 152 -5.07 -10.32 -17.56
C LEU A 152 -4.37 -11.52 -16.87
N PRO A 153 -3.56 -12.37 -17.56
CA PRO A 153 -2.93 -13.52 -16.90
C PRO A 153 -1.97 -13.11 -15.76
N GLY A 154 -1.15 -12.09 -15.96
CA GLY A 154 -0.25 -11.59 -14.92
C GLY A 154 -0.99 -10.92 -13.77
N LEU A 155 -2.06 -10.17 -14.08
CA LEU A 155 -2.94 -9.59 -13.06
C LEU A 155 -3.59 -10.67 -12.19
N LEU A 156 -4.14 -11.74 -12.81
CA LEU A 156 -4.76 -12.85 -12.09
C LEU A 156 -3.77 -13.52 -11.14
N ILE A 157 -2.57 -13.88 -11.61
CA ILE A 157 -1.55 -14.54 -10.78
C ILE A 157 -1.10 -13.61 -9.64
N GLY A 158 -0.84 -12.34 -9.94
CA GLY A 158 -0.44 -11.35 -8.93
C GLY A 158 -1.50 -11.17 -7.85
N TYR A 159 -2.76 -11.00 -8.25
CA TYR A 159 -3.86 -10.86 -7.31
C TYR A 159 -4.11 -12.13 -6.50
N VAL A 160 -3.94 -13.33 -7.09
CA VAL A 160 -4.04 -14.58 -6.33
C VAL A 160 -3.00 -14.61 -5.22
N ILE A 161 -1.72 -14.33 -5.52
CA ILE A 161 -0.64 -14.36 -4.51
C ILE A 161 -0.89 -13.34 -3.40
N TYR A 162 -1.33 -12.15 -3.77
CA TYR A 162 -1.58 -11.06 -2.83
C TYR A 162 -2.81 -11.30 -1.94
N THR A 163 -3.89 -11.84 -2.48
CA THR A 163 -5.15 -12.04 -1.73
C THR A 163 -5.20 -13.38 -0.97
N LEU A 164 -4.35 -14.34 -1.35
CA LEU A 164 -4.28 -15.67 -0.72
C LEU A 164 -4.09 -15.66 0.79
N PRO A 165 -3.18 -14.87 1.40
CA PRO A 165 -3.01 -14.85 2.85
C PRO A 165 -4.30 -14.48 3.60
N VAL A 166 -5.04 -13.49 3.09
CA VAL A 166 -6.26 -12.99 3.71
C VAL A 166 -7.37 -14.03 3.62
N ALA A 167 -7.59 -14.59 2.42
CA ALA A 167 -8.56 -15.65 2.19
C ALA A 167 -8.24 -16.90 3.03
N PHE A 168 -6.97 -17.30 3.07
CA PHE A 168 -6.49 -18.44 3.83
C PHE A 168 -6.72 -18.26 5.33
N LEU A 169 -6.38 -17.09 5.90
CA LEU A 169 -6.57 -16.84 7.33
C LEU A 169 -8.05 -16.89 7.73
N LEU A 170 -8.96 -16.32 6.93
CA LEU A 170 -10.40 -16.37 7.19
C LEU A 170 -10.91 -17.82 7.22
N ILE A 171 -10.60 -18.60 6.19
CA ILE A 171 -11.07 -19.99 6.07
C ILE A 171 -10.39 -20.89 7.11
N HIS A 172 -9.08 -20.75 7.32
CA HIS A 172 -8.32 -21.51 8.31
C HIS A 172 -8.84 -21.30 9.73
N ASN A 173 -9.16 -20.06 10.09
CA ASN A 173 -9.70 -19.73 11.40
C ASN A 173 -11.09 -20.35 11.58
N THR A 174 -12.01 -20.21 10.61
CA THR A 174 -13.34 -20.82 10.72
C THR A 174 -13.29 -22.34 10.75
N MET A 175 -12.48 -22.97 9.91
CA MET A 175 -12.31 -24.43 9.91
C MET A 175 -11.82 -24.97 11.26
N GLY A 176 -11.01 -24.20 11.99
CA GLY A 176 -10.56 -24.57 13.34
C GLY A 176 -11.69 -24.68 14.38
N TYR A 177 -12.87 -24.09 14.10
CA TYR A 177 -14.03 -24.15 14.98
C TYR A 177 -15.04 -25.26 14.63
N ILE A 178 -14.88 -25.93 13.48
CA ILE A 178 -15.81 -26.98 13.03
C ILE A 178 -15.52 -28.27 13.80
N ASP A 179 -16.51 -28.75 14.58
CA ASP A 179 -16.36 -30.01 15.34
C ASP A 179 -16.35 -31.22 14.39
N LYS A 180 -15.27 -31.99 14.45
CA LYS A 180 -15.07 -33.19 13.62
C LYS A 180 -16.05 -34.32 13.96
N LYS A 181 -16.71 -34.27 15.13
CA LYS A 181 -17.78 -35.21 15.52
C LYS A 181 -18.88 -35.33 14.49
N PHE A 182 -19.24 -34.23 13.83
CA PHE A 182 -20.31 -34.24 12.84
C PHE A 182 -19.99 -35.14 11.65
N MET A 183 -18.71 -35.32 11.29
CA MET A 183 -18.31 -36.28 10.27
C MET A 183 -18.57 -37.73 10.70
N VAL A 184 -18.24 -38.06 11.95
CA VAL A 184 -18.47 -39.40 12.51
C VAL A 184 -19.97 -39.68 12.64
N VAL A 185 -20.75 -38.71 13.11
CA VAL A 185 -22.21 -38.85 13.25
C VAL A 185 -22.87 -39.04 11.87
N SER A 186 -22.51 -38.23 10.87
CA SER A 186 -23.02 -38.37 9.49
C SER A 186 -22.67 -39.75 8.90
N ALA A 187 -21.44 -40.23 9.12
CA ALA A 187 -21.05 -41.58 8.70
C ALA A 187 -21.86 -42.68 9.41
N LEU A 188 -22.16 -42.52 10.70
CA LEU A 188 -23.01 -43.46 11.46
C LEU A 188 -24.48 -43.43 11.03
N MET A 189 -24.97 -42.29 10.52
CA MET A 189 -26.33 -42.16 9.96
C MET A 189 -26.46 -42.77 8.56
N GLY A 190 -25.37 -43.23 7.95
CA GLY A 190 -25.37 -43.88 6.64
C GLY A 190 -25.24 -42.92 5.45
N ASP A 191 -24.89 -41.66 5.69
CA ASP A 191 -24.66 -40.68 4.62
C ASP A 191 -23.46 -41.07 3.74
N LYS A 192 -23.50 -40.73 2.45
CA LYS A 192 -22.37 -40.93 1.55
C LYS A 192 -21.25 -39.94 1.87
N LYS A 193 -19.98 -40.30 1.60
CA LYS A 193 -18.80 -39.42 1.86
C LYS A 193 -18.91 -38.03 1.24
N SER A 194 -19.57 -37.89 0.07
CA SER A 194 -19.84 -36.59 -0.56
C SER A 194 -20.86 -35.80 0.25
N GLU A 195 -21.96 -36.41 0.66
CA GLU A 195 -23.00 -35.77 1.49
C GLU A 195 -22.45 -35.35 2.84
N THR A 196 -21.66 -36.22 3.49
CA THR A 196 -20.91 -35.87 4.70
C THR A 196 -20.06 -34.62 4.46
N PHE A 197 -19.25 -34.57 3.40
CA PHE A 197 -18.43 -33.39 3.10
C PHE A 197 -19.27 -32.11 2.91
N PHE A 198 -20.36 -32.18 2.14
CA PHE A 198 -21.22 -31.03 1.91
C PHE A 198 -21.92 -30.54 3.19
N ILE A 199 -22.43 -31.45 4.00
CA ILE A 199 -23.21 -31.13 5.21
C ILE A 199 -22.30 -30.68 6.35
N THR A 200 -21.15 -31.34 6.56
CA THR A 200 -20.31 -31.11 7.74
C THR A 200 -19.21 -30.08 7.52
N ILE A 201 -18.73 -29.91 6.28
CA ILE A 201 -17.62 -29.00 5.97
C ILE A 201 -18.12 -27.82 5.14
N LEU A 202 -18.70 -28.06 3.96
CA LEU A 202 -18.99 -26.97 3.03
C LEU A 202 -20.13 -26.08 3.51
N ARG A 203 -21.23 -26.66 4.01
CA ARG A 203 -22.42 -25.92 4.44
C ARG A 203 -22.11 -24.93 5.58
N PRO A 204 -21.40 -25.32 6.65
CA PRO A 204 -20.98 -24.38 7.68
C PRO A 204 -19.99 -23.32 7.21
N LEU A 205 -19.18 -23.64 6.19
CA LEU A 205 -18.19 -22.71 5.65
C LEU A 205 -18.77 -21.73 4.63
N THR A 206 -19.98 -21.93 4.11
CA THR A 206 -20.54 -21.07 3.04
C THR A 206 -20.47 -19.57 3.34
N GLY A 207 -20.84 -19.13 4.55
CA GLY A 207 -20.73 -17.73 4.95
C GLY A 207 -19.29 -17.21 4.96
N THR A 208 -18.34 -18.01 5.44
CA THR A 208 -16.90 -17.67 5.43
C THR A 208 -16.31 -17.71 4.02
N LEU A 209 -16.71 -18.65 3.17
CA LEU A 209 -16.26 -18.72 1.77
C LEU A 209 -16.74 -17.52 0.98
N ALA A 210 -17.99 -17.11 1.16
CA ALA A 210 -18.53 -15.90 0.55
C ALA A 210 -17.82 -14.64 1.07
N ALA A 211 -17.57 -14.56 2.39
CA ALA A 211 -16.79 -13.48 2.99
C ALA A 211 -15.34 -13.43 2.43
N SER A 212 -14.70 -14.58 2.29
CA SER A 212 -13.35 -14.72 1.72
C SER A 212 -13.30 -14.27 0.26
N PHE A 213 -14.29 -14.67 -0.55
CA PHE A 213 -14.45 -14.21 -1.92
C PHE A 213 -14.61 -12.70 -2.01
N ILE A 214 -15.53 -12.12 -1.26
CA ILE A 214 -15.80 -10.68 -1.25
C ILE A 214 -14.56 -9.90 -0.81
N GLN A 215 -13.88 -10.36 0.25
CA GLN A 215 -12.68 -9.71 0.76
C GLN A 215 -11.53 -9.77 -0.25
N SER A 216 -11.35 -10.90 -0.94
CA SER A 216 -10.34 -11.06 -1.99
C SER A 216 -10.67 -10.21 -3.21
N PHE A 217 -11.94 -10.15 -3.61
CA PHE A 217 -12.43 -9.30 -4.69
C PHE A 217 -12.15 -7.82 -4.39
N PHE A 218 -12.56 -7.34 -3.22
CA PHE A 218 -12.34 -5.96 -2.82
C PHE A 218 -10.85 -5.59 -2.77
N LEU A 219 -10.02 -6.49 -2.23
CA LEU A 219 -8.59 -6.27 -2.11
C LEU A 219 -7.89 -6.21 -3.48
N ALA A 220 -8.31 -7.03 -4.44
CA ALA A 220 -7.81 -6.99 -5.82
C ALA A 220 -8.33 -5.78 -6.60
N PHE A 221 -9.64 -5.48 -6.50
CA PHE A 221 -10.30 -4.39 -7.23
C PHE A 221 -9.72 -3.01 -6.88
N THR A 222 -9.26 -2.84 -5.64
CA THR A 222 -8.74 -1.57 -5.13
C THR A 222 -7.21 -1.47 -5.16
N ASP A 223 -6.51 -2.52 -5.58
CA ASP A 223 -5.05 -2.51 -5.63
C ASP A 223 -4.52 -1.82 -6.89
N PHE A 224 -3.54 -0.96 -6.67
CA PHE A 224 -2.82 -0.24 -7.71
C PHE A 224 -1.48 -0.88 -8.05
N GLY A 225 -0.83 -1.52 -7.07
CA GLY A 225 0.59 -1.87 -7.21
C GLY A 225 0.85 -2.95 -8.25
N ILE A 226 -0.01 -3.99 -8.30
CA ILE A 226 0.12 -5.06 -9.29
C ILE A 226 -0.19 -4.52 -10.70
N PRO A 227 -1.32 -3.84 -10.96
CA PRO A 227 -1.60 -3.24 -12.28
C PRO A 227 -0.54 -2.26 -12.77
N ALA A 228 -0.01 -1.43 -11.87
CA ALA A 228 1.04 -0.48 -12.20
C ALA A 228 2.31 -1.13 -12.75
N SER A 229 2.51 -2.44 -12.50
CA SER A 229 3.70 -3.18 -12.93
C SER A 229 3.41 -4.13 -14.10
N VAL A 230 2.36 -4.96 -14.00
CA VAL A 230 2.05 -6.02 -14.98
C VAL A 230 0.81 -5.75 -15.84
N GLY A 231 0.10 -4.64 -15.62
CA GLY A 231 -1.12 -4.31 -16.39
C GLY A 231 -0.86 -4.09 -17.88
N GLY A 232 0.25 -3.42 -18.23
CA GLY A 232 0.57 -3.10 -19.62
C GLY A 232 -0.56 -2.27 -20.27
N GLN A 233 -1.09 -2.74 -21.40
CA GLN A 233 -2.24 -2.12 -22.10
C GLN A 233 -3.60 -2.49 -21.48
N TYR A 234 -3.63 -3.43 -20.54
CA TYR A 234 -4.86 -3.85 -19.88
C TYR A 234 -5.16 -2.89 -18.73
N GLU A 235 -5.85 -1.81 -19.05
CA GLU A 235 -6.23 -0.80 -18.08
C GLU A 235 -7.30 -1.33 -17.11
N VAL A 236 -7.06 -1.08 -15.82
CA VAL A 236 -8.02 -1.29 -14.73
C VAL A 236 -8.34 0.06 -14.11
N LEU A 237 -9.46 0.14 -13.39
CA LEU A 237 -10.00 1.37 -12.82
C LEU A 237 -9.03 2.04 -11.84
N ALA A 238 -8.26 1.24 -11.12
CA ALA A 238 -7.18 1.72 -10.25
C ALA A 238 -6.08 2.46 -11.04
N SER A 239 -5.61 1.90 -12.16
CA SER A 239 -4.62 2.56 -13.02
C SER A 239 -5.19 3.82 -13.65
N LEU A 240 -6.43 3.76 -14.14
CA LEU A 240 -7.11 4.91 -14.73
C LEU A 240 -7.28 6.06 -13.72
N LEU A 241 -7.60 5.74 -12.46
CA LEU A 241 -7.68 6.74 -11.39
C LEU A 241 -6.33 7.43 -11.15
N TYR A 242 -5.24 6.65 -11.14
CA TYR A 242 -3.90 7.19 -11.00
C TYR A 242 -3.52 8.07 -12.20
N ASP A 243 -3.77 7.62 -13.42
CA ASP A 243 -3.45 8.35 -14.65
C ASP A 243 -4.30 9.62 -14.79
N GLU A 244 -5.53 9.67 -14.31
CA GLU A 244 -6.31 10.91 -14.33
C GLU A 244 -5.81 11.95 -13.31
N MET A 245 -5.22 11.49 -12.19
CA MET A 245 -4.74 12.36 -11.10
C MET A 245 -3.29 12.81 -11.25
N LEU A 246 -2.44 11.92 -11.75
CA LEU A 246 -0.99 12.09 -11.83
C LEU A 246 -0.47 11.77 -13.25
N GLY A 247 -1.37 11.73 -14.24
CA GLY A 247 -1.03 11.60 -15.65
C GLY A 247 -0.56 12.89 -16.29
N SER A 248 -0.38 12.86 -17.61
CA SER A 248 0.20 13.98 -18.36
C SER A 248 -0.66 15.25 -18.36
N ILE A 249 -1.98 15.12 -18.19
CA ILE A 249 -2.88 16.27 -18.03
C ILE A 249 -3.76 15.95 -16.82
N PRO A 250 -3.37 16.42 -15.63
CA PRO A 250 -4.07 16.11 -14.39
C PRO A 250 -5.45 16.76 -14.36
N ASP A 251 -6.50 15.98 -14.13
CA ASP A 251 -7.87 16.48 -14.00
C ASP A 251 -8.50 15.99 -12.69
N PHE A 252 -8.37 16.81 -11.64
CA PHE A 252 -8.86 16.53 -10.28
C PHE A 252 -10.36 16.25 -10.22
N ASN A 253 -11.15 16.83 -11.11
CA ASN A 253 -12.60 16.66 -11.09
C ASN A 253 -12.99 15.32 -11.70
N LYS A 254 -12.39 14.94 -12.85
CA LYS A 254 -12.63 13.63 -13.47
C LYS A 254 -12.11 12.48 -12.61
N GLY A 255 -10.94 12.62 -12.00
CA GLY A 255 -10.47 11.58 -11.07
C GLY A 255 -11.32 11.48 -9.81
N ALA A 256 -11.92 12.56 -9.31
CA ALA A 256 -12.91 12.48 -8.23
C ALA A 256 -14.15 11.65 -8.65
N VAL A 257 -14.63 11.78 -9.90
CA VAL A 257 -15.70 10.93 -10.44
C VAL A 257 -15.27 9.46 -10.48
N ILE A 258 -14.06 9.16 -10.97
CA ILE A 258 -13.55 7.77 -11.00
C ILE A 258 -13.44 7.20 -9.58
N ALA A 259 -12.98 7.99 -8.61
CA ALA A 259 -12.92 7.61 -7.20
C ALA A 259 -14.32 7.32 -6.62
N MET A 260 -15.33 8.11 -6.98
CA MET A 260 -16.73 7.85 -6.60
C MET A 260 -17.25 6.53 -7.20
N VAL A 261 -16.90 6.22 -8.45
CA VAL A 261 -17.25 4.94 -9.09
C VAL A 261 -16.60 3.77 -8.36
N MET A 262 -15.35 3.91 -7.90
CA MET A 262 -14.68 2.88 -7.09
C MET A 262 -15.33 2.65 -5.72
N LEU A 263 -16.00 3.65 -5.14
CA LEU A 263 -16.71 3.51 -3.86
C LEU A 263 -17.95 2.61 -3.97
N VAL A 264 -18.67 2.65 -5.11
CA VAL A 264 -19.92 1.89 -5.30
C VAL A 264 -19.76 0.38 -5.06
N PRO A 265 -18.87 -0.36 -5.76
CA PRO A 265 -18.70 -1.79 -5.52
C PRO A 265 -18.13 -2.09 -4.14
N SER A 266 -17.43 -1.14 -3.53
CA SER A 266 -16.90 -1.29 -2.18
C SER A 266 -18.02 -1.27 -1.13
N VAL A 267 -18.95 -0.32 -1.24
CA VAL A 267 -20.16 -0.25 -0.40
C VAL A 267 -21.02 -1.49 -0.59
N LEU A 268 -21.24 -1.92 -1.84
CA LEU A 268 -21.99 -3.14 -2.14
C LEU A 268 -21.33 -4.39 -1.54
N SER A 269 -20.00 -4.49 -1.63
CA SER A 269 -19.24 -5.60 -1.04
C SER A 269 -19.43 -5.69 0.47
N ILE A 270 -19.39 -4.56 1.18
CA ILE A 270 -19.61 -4.54 2.63
C ILE A 270 -21.06 -4.83 3.02
N LEU A 271 -22.04 -4.30 2.28
CA LEU A 271 -23.45 -4.59 2.53
C LEU A 271 -23.73 -6.08 2.36
N LEU A 272 -23.16 -6.68 1.33
CA LEU A 272 -23.22 -8.12 1.09
C LEU A 272 -22.50 -8.91 2.18
N LEU A 273 -21.33 -8.46 2.63
CA LEU A 273 -20.59 -9.09 3.73
C LEU A 273 -21.39 -9.07 5.02
N HIS A 274 -21.97 -7.93 5.39
CA HIS A 274 -22.82 -7.79 6.57
C HIS A 274 -24.08 -8.66 6.48
N TYR A 275 -24.70 -8.72 5.31
CA TYR A 275 -25.81 -9.65 5.06
C TYR A 275 -25.38 -11.10 5.23
N LEU A 276 -24.16 -11.47 4.81
CA LEU A 276 -23.64 -12.83 4.91
C LEU A 276 -23.26 -13.23 6.34
N GLU A 277 -22.95 -12.28 7.23
CA GLU A 277 -22.63 -12.55 8.64
C GLU A 277 -23.77 -13.31 9.35
N ARG A 278 -25.03 -13.12 8.94
CA ARG A 278 -26.18 -13.84 9.52
C ARG A 278 -26.15 -15.35 9.29
N TYR A 279 -25.37 -15.82 8.31
CA TYR A 279 -25.22 -17.23 7.99
C TYR A 279 -23.99 -17.87 8.67
N ASN A 280 -23.17 -17.09 9.38
CA ASN A 280 -22.03 -17.64 10.09
C ASN A 280 -22.48 -18.42 11.35
N VAL A 281 -22.15 -19.71 11.39
CA VAL A 281 -22.47 -20.59 12.50
C VAL A 281 -21.52 -20.34 13.67
N ARG A 282 -22.06 -19.94 14.83
CA ARG A 282 -21.27 -19.79 16.08
C ARG A 282 -21.12 -21.14 16.78
N TYR A 283 -19.88 -21.62 16.88
CA TYR A 283 -19.54 -22.85 17.62
C TYR A 283 -19.05 -22.52 19.04
N ASN A 284 -19.62 -23.17 20.05
CA ASN A 284 -19.29 -22.95 21.46
C ASN A 284 -18.44 -24.07 22.10
N LYS A 285 -18.20 -25.19 21.41
CA LYS A 285 -17.36 -26.30 21.88
C LYS A 285 -16.64 -26.96 20.71
N ILE A 286 -15.33 -27.18 20.88
CA ILE A 286 -14.48 -27.89 19.92
C ILE A 286 -14.08 -29.21 20.57
N SER A 287 -14.38 -30.33 19.91
CA SER A 287 -13.90 -31.65 20.33
C SER A 287 -12.71 -32.07 19.48
N ALA A 288 -11.60 -32.46 20.12
CA ALA A 288 -10.45 -33.02 19.42
C ALA A 288 -10.71 -34.50 19.12
N ILE A 289 -11.25 -34.80 17.94
CA ILE A 289 -11.32 -36.16 17.39
C ILE A 289 -10.21 -36.34 16.35
N GLU A 290 -9.55 -37.49 16.38
CA GLU A 290 -8.54 -37.88 15.38
C GLU A 290 -9.19 -38.00 14.00
N ASN A 291 -8.52 -37.47 12.97
CA ASN A 291 -9.02 -37.54 11.59
C ASN A 291 -8.96 -38.99 11.08
N GLU A 292 -9.96 -39.42 10.33
CA GLU A 292 -9.89 -40.71 9.63
C GLU A 292 -8.67 -40.79 8.71
N LYS A 293 -7.97 -41.92 8.78
CA LYS A 293 -6.77 -42.19 7.98
C LYS A 293 -7.18 -42.47 6.53
N ASN A 294 -6.87 -41.55 5.63
CA ASN A 294 -7.04 -41.75 4.19
C ASN A 294 -5.77 -41.34 3.44
N ARG A 295 -4.96 -42.33 3.10
CA ARG A 295 -3.65 -42.13 2.48
C ARG A 295 -3.72 -41.46 1.10
N ILE A 296 -4.77 -41.74 0.32
CA ILE A 296 -4.94 -41.18 -1.04
C ILE A 296 -5.24 -39.67 -0.94
N ARG A 297 -6.18 -39.29 -0.07
CA ARG A 297 -6.51 -37.88 0.20
C ARG A 297 -5.27 -37.13 0.67
N ASP A 298 -4.56 -37.68 1.64
CA ASP A 298 -3.43 -37.01 2.28
C ASP A 298 -2.28 -36.79 1.28
N VAL A 299 -1.99 -37.77 0.41
CA VAL A 299 -0.98 -37.63 -0.65
C VAL A 299 -1.42 -36.62 -1.71
N PHE A 300 -2.66 -36.68 -2.20
CA PHE A 300 -3.14 -35.74 -3.22
C PHE A 300 -3.15 -34.29 -2.71
N CYS A 301 -3.73 -34.05 -1.54
CA CYS A 301 -3.73 -32.74 -0.89
C CYS A 301 -2.30 -32.25 -0.58
N GLY A 302 -1.42 -33.16 -0.16
CA GLY A 302 -0.01 -32.87 0.11
C GLY A 302 0.76 -32.45 -1.14
N ILE A 303 0.63 -33.19 -2.24
CA ILE A 303 1.28 -32.87 -3.53
C ILE A 303 0.74 -31.54 -4.05
N PHE A 304 -0.58 -31.35 -4.06
CA PHE A 304 -1.19 -30.12 -4.55
C PHE A 304 -0.71 -28.88 -3.77
N CYS A 305 -0.77 -28.94 -2.43
CA CYS A 305 -0.28 -27.84 -1.59
C CYS A 305 1.24 -27.66 -1.74
N GLY A 306 1.99 -28.75 -1.92
CA GLY A 306 3.43 -28.71 -2.20
C GLY A 306 3.75 -27.95 -3.48
N ILE A 307 3.06 -28.28 -4.58
CA ILE A 307 3.21 -27.58 -5.88
C ILE A 307 2.88 -26.10 -5.74
N LEU A 308 1.75 -25.77 -5.10
CA LEU A 308 1.35 -24.37 -4.89
C LEU A 308 2.42 -23.58 -4.13
N LEU A 309 2.96 -24.15 -3.05
CA LEU A 309 4.03 -23.52 -2.28
C LEU A 309 5.33 -23.39 -3.06
N VAL A 310 5.68 -24.38 -3.90
CA VAL A 310 6.86 -24.30 -4.76
C VAL A 310 6.71 -23.18 -5.78
N VAL A 311 5.54 -23.06 -6.42
CA VAL A 311 5.25 -21.95 -7.35
C VAL A 311 5.35 -20.60 -6.65
N MET A 312 4.76 -20.47 -5.45
CA MET A 312 4.92 -19.26 -4.65
C MET A 312 6.39 -19.00 -4.32
N LEU A 313 7.12 -19.99 -3.83
CA LEU A 313 8.52 -19.84 -3.46
C LEU A 313 9.39 -19.43 -4.65
N LEU A 314 9.14 -19.96 -5.85
CA LEU A 314 9.85 -19.55 -7.08
C LEU A 314 9.70 -18.05 -7.38
N ILE A 315 8.49 -17.50 -7.21
CA ILE A 315 8.24 -16.07 -7.40
C ILE A 315 8.98 -15.25 -6.34
N PHE A 316 9.01 -15.73 -5.10
CA PHE A 316 9.77 -15.09 -4.03
C PHE A 316 11.28 -15.24 -4.21
N ALA A 317 11.76 -16.33 -4.81
CA ALA A 317 13.19 -16.60 -4.99
C ALA A 317 13.86 -15.48 -5.79
N VAL A 318 13.18 -14.96 -6.82
CA VAL A 318 13.67 -13.83 -7.62
C VAL A 318 13.93 -12.58 -6.78
N ILE A 319 13.07 -12.30 -5.79
CA ILE A 319 13.25 -11.16 -4.87
C ILE A 319 14.54 -11.30 -4.07
N PHE A 320 14.94 -12.53 -3.74
CA PHE A 320 16.20 -12.80 -3.06
C PHE A 320 17.38 -12.86 -4.03
N LEU A 321 17.21 -13.36 -5.26
CA LEU A 321 18.31 -13.58 -6.20
C LEU A 321 18.76 -12.29 -6.89
N VAL A 322 17.83 -11.50 -7.42
CA VAL A 322 18.15 -10.32 -8.25
C VAL A 322 19.08 -9.32 -7.56
N PRO A 323 18.91 -8.99 -6.26
CA PRO A 323 19.84 -8.11 -5.53
C PRO A 323 21.30 -8.56 -5.53
N PHE A 324 21.57 -9.86 -5.76
CA PHE A 324 22.92 -10.42 -5.76
C PHE A 324 23.44 -10.73 -7.16
N VAL A 325 22.77 -10.24 -8.19
CA VAL A 325 23.15 -10.43 -9.59
C VAL A 325 23.61 -9.10 -10.17
N GLN A 326 24.71 -9.10 -10.92
CA GLN A 326 25.28 -7.87 -11.48
C GLN A 326 24.30 -7.15 -12.40
N GLU A 327 23.79 -7.83 -13.42
CA GLU A 327 22.82 -7.23 -14.33
C GLU A 327 21.87 -8.31 -14.85
N TRP A 328 20.68 -8.41 -14.27
CA TRP A 328 19.66 -9.29 -14.81
C TRP A 328 19.09 -8.68 -16.10
N PRO A 329 19.01 -9.39 -17.23
CA PRO A 329 19.27 -10.83 -17.40
C PRO A 329 20.64 -11.12 -18.09
N TYR A 330 21.47 -10.11 -18.36
CA TYR A 330 22.66 -10.23 -19.22
C TYR A 330 23.90 -10.78 -18.49
N GLN A 331 24.15 -10.36 -17.25
CA GLN A 331 25.31 -10.74 -16.45
C GLN A 331 24.86 -11.34 -15.11
N LEU A 332 24.90 -12.68 -15.03
CA LEU A 332 24.47 -13.44 -13.85
C LEU A 332 25.57 -13.63 -12.79
N THR A 333 26.63 -12.84 -12.85
CA THR A 333 27.73 -12.90 -11.88
C THR A 333 27.24 -12.43 -10.51
N PHE A 334 27.65 -13.15 -9.47
CA PHE A 334 27.32 -12.78 -8.10
C PHE A 334 27.97 -11.44 -7.73
N THR A 335 27.18 -10.48 -7.27
CA THR A 335 27.66 -9.20 -6.74
C THR A 335 26.94 -8.83 -5.45
N THR A 336 27.59 -8.03 -4.61
CA THR A 336 26.97 -7.39 -3.44
C THR A 336 26.91 -5.87 -3.57
N GLU A 337 27.27 -5.35 -4.75
CA GLU A 337 27.39 -3.93 -5.03
C GLU A 337 26.05 -3.20 -4.89
N HIS A 338 24.98 -3.74 -5.45
CA HIS A 338 23.62 -3.16 -5.33
C HIS A 338 23.17 -2.98 -3.87
N VAL A 339 23.49 -3.94 -3.01
CA VAL A 339 23.19 -3.85 -1.57
C VAL A 339 24.03 -2.74 -0.95
N ARG A 340 25.33 -2.69 -1.26
CA ARG A 340 26.25 -1.66 -0.76
C ARG A 340 25.82 -0.26 -1.19
N GLU A 341 25.45 -0.08 -2.45
CA GLU A 341 24.95 1.19 -3.00
C GLU A 341 23.73 1.70 -2.24
N VAL A 342 22.74 0.83 -2.00
CA VAL A 342 21.50 1.22 -1.30
C VAL A 342 21.77 1.67 0.13
N PHE A 343 22.73 1.05 0.83
CA PHE A 343 23.09 1.45 2.20
C PHE A 343 24.05 2.65 2.25
N GLN A 344 24.79 2.94 1.17
CA GLN A 344 25.65 4.12 1.06
C GLN A 344 24.88 5.36 0.60
N ASP A 345 23.79 5.17 -0.16
CA ASP A 345 22.90 6.26 -0.56
C ASP A 345 22.16 6.84 0.64
N ARG A 346 22.51 8.07 0.99
CA ARG A 346 21.92 8.82 2.11
C ARG A 346 20.41 8.98 1.95
N VAL A 347 19.91 9.19 0.73
CA VAL A 347 18.48 9.37 0.44
C VAL A 347 17.72 8.07 0.69
N LEU A 348 18.23 6.93 0.18
CA LEU A 348 17.60 5.64 0.39
C LEU A 348 17.60 5.21 1.86
N ALA A 349 18.70 5.47 2.58
CA ALA A 349 18.79 5.22 4.01
C ALA A 349 17.83 6.11 4.83
N GLU A 350 17.62 7.36 4.43
CA GLU A 350 16.66 8.28 5.06
C GLU A 350 15.22 7.83 4.81
N VAL A 351 14.88 7.47 3.57
CA VAL A 351 13.57 6.91 3.22
C VAL A 351 13.26 5.63 4.03
N PHE A 352 14.27 4.79 4.27
CA PHE A 352 14.12 3.61 5.13
C PHE A 352 13.80 4.00 6.59
N LYS A 353 14.53 4.97 7.15
CA LYS A 353 14.27 5.50 8.51
C LYS A 353 12.89 6.14 8.63
N ASN A 354 12.48 6.94 7.64
CA ASN A 354 11.18 7.58 7.56
C ASN A 354 10.05 6.56 7.58
N SER A 355 10.19 5.47 6.82
CA SER A 355 9.20 4.40 6.78
C SER A 355 9.06 3.70 8.12
N LEU A 356 10.18 3.41 8.77
CA LEU A 356 10.20 2.79 10.10
C LEU A 356 9.57 3.71 11.16
N LEU A 357 9.85 5.00 11.09
CA LEU A 357 9.26 6.03 11.96
C LEU A 357 7.74 6.11 11.76
N VAL A 358 7.28 6.24 10.51
CA VAL A 358 5.84 6.30 10.18
C VAL A 358 5.14 5.02 10.62
N ALA A 359 5.71 3.85 10.31
CA ALA A 359 5.11 2.58 10.71
C ALA A 359 5.03 2.40 12.23
N PHE A 360 6.06 2.81 12.97
CA PHE A 360 6.06 2.75 14.42
C PHE A 360 5.04 3.71 15.04
N LEU A 361 5.02 4.98 14.60
CA LEU A 361 4.08 5.97 15.11
C LEU A 361 2.62 5.65 14.75
N THR A 362 2.37 5.16 13.54
CA THR A 362 1.06 4.62 13.14
C THR A 362 0.67 3.43 14.02
N ALA A 363 1.58 2.52 14.33
CA ALA A 363 1.29 1.39 15.22
C ALA A 363 0.96 1.84 16.64
N CYS A 364 1.68 2.82 17.18
CA CYS A 364 1.37 3.41 18.50
C CYS A 364 0.02 4.12 18.51
N ALA A 365 -0.19 5.09 17.60
CA ALA A 365 -1.41 5.89 17.53
C ALA A 365 -2.63 5.05 17.16
N GLY A 366 -2.50 4.15 16.18
CA GLY A 366 -3.55 3.25 15.74
C GLY A 366 -3.97 2.26 16.82
N SER A 367 -3.00 1.64 17.52
CA SER A 367 -3.31 0.73 18.63
C SER A 367 -4.02 1.44 19.77
N LEU A 368 -3.62 2.69 20.08
CA LEU A 368 -4.26 3.49 21.12
C LEU A 368 -5.71 3.85 20.74
N THR A 369 -5.92 4.31 19.50
CA THR A 369 -7.25 4.66 18.98
C THR A 369 -8.17 3.44 18.92
N ALA A 370 -7.69 2.31 18.38
CA ALA A 370 -8.45 1.06 18.32
C ALA A 370 -8.75 0.50 19.72
N TYR A 371 -7.80 0.57 20.66
CA TYR A 371 -8.01 0.14 22.04
C TYR A 371 -9.03 1.02 22.78
N GLY A 372 -8.90 2.34 22.66
CA GLY A 372 -9.84 3.30 23.23
C GLY A 372 -11.26 3.11 22.70
N ALA A 373 -11.39 2.95 21.38
CA ALA A 373 -12.66 2.65 20.73
C ALA A 373 -13.26 1.31 21.21
N ALA A 374 -12.47 0.24 21.21
CA ALA A 374 -12.93 -1.08 21.65
C ALA A 374 -13.36 -1.08 23.13
N LEU A 375 -12.66 -0.32 24.00
CA LEU A 375 -13.03 -0.18 25.40
C LEU A 375 -14.39 0.54 25.56
N VAL A 376 -14.64 1.56 24.75
CA VAL A 376 -15.94 2.27 24.69
C VAL A 376 -17.05 1.31 24.26
N THR A 377 -16.84 0.44 23.28
CA THR A 377 -17.90 -0.46 22.81
C THR A 377 -18.11 -1.67 23.75
N ALA A 378 -17.03 -2.38 24.09
CA ALA A 378 -17.07 -3.68 24.77
C ALA A 378 -17.25 -3.59 26.29
N ARG A 379 -16.72 -2.53 26.93
CA ARG A 379 -16.64 -2.44 28.40
C ARG A 379 -17.40 -1.24 28.99
N SER A 380 -18.03 -0.40 28.18
CA SER A 380 -18.82 0.72 28.70
C SER A 380 -20.29 0.37 28.92
N LYS A 381 -20.92 1.10 29.85
CA LYS A 381 -22.38 1.18 30.03
C LYS A 381 -23.00 2.34 29.25
N LEU A 382 -22.30 2.88 28.24
CA LEU A 382 -22.80 3.99 27.44
C LEU A 382 -24.02 3.58 26.59
N PRO A 383 -24.88 4.54 26.18
CA PRO A 383 -26.04 4.28 25.35
C PRO A 383 -25.68 3.49 24.09
N GLN A 384 -26.58 2.57 23.69
CA GLN A 384 -26.36 1.71 22.53
C GLN A 384 -26.10 2.52 21.24
N ASN A 385 -26.71 3.71 21.10
CA ASN A 385 -26.49 4.59 19.95
C ASN A 385 -25.01 4.99 19.78
N MET A 386 -24.29 5.28 20.87
CA MET A 386 -22.87 5.64 20.81
C MET A 386 -22.00 4.45 20.37
N LYS A 387 -22.35 3.25 20.82
CA LYS A 387 -21.68 2.02 20.41
C LYS A 387 -21.90 1.73 18.93
N ASN A 388 -23.14 1.88 18.48
CA ASN A 388 -23.51 1.72 17.07
C ASN A 388 -22.78 2.72 16.17
N ILE A 389 -22.59 3.99 16.60
CA ILE A 389 -21.79 4.98 15.83
C ILE A 389 -20.37 4.47 15.60
N LEU A 390 -19.73 3.92 16.63
CA LEU A 390 -18.36 3.44 16.53
C LEU A 390 -18.24 2.17 15.67
N GLU A 391 -19.24 1.30 15.72
CA GLU A 391 -19.37 0.16 14.81
C GLU A 391 -19.56 0.61 13.37
N SER A 392 -20.39 1.63 13.11
CA SER A 392 -20.55 2.23 11.79
C SER A 392 -19.26 2.86 11.28
N ILE A 393 -18.49 3.55 12.13
CA ILE A 393 -17.18 4.11 11.75
C ILE A 393 -16.24 2.99 11.27
N ALA A 394 -16.17 1.89 12.01
CA ALA A 394 -15.34 0.75 11.63
C ALA A 394 -15.81 0.10 10.31
N LEU A 395 -17.12 0.05 10.06
CA LEU A 395 -17.68 -0.47 8.82
C LEU A 395 -17.37 0.43 7.62
N VAL A 396 -17.61 1.75 7.76
CA VAL A 396 -17.33 2.74 6.71
C VAL A 396 -15.85 2.73 6.38
N THR A 397 -14.97 2.73 7.38
CA THR A 397 -13.52 2.70 7.16
C THR A 397 -13.08 1.49 6.34
N ASN A 398 -13.63 0.30 6.60
CA ASN A 398 -13.31 -0.90 5.83
C ASN A 398 -13.78 -0.81 4.37
N THR A 399 -14.77 0.04 4.11
CA THR A 399 -15.44 0.18 2.82
C THR A 399 -14.71 1.11 1.88
N VAL A 400 -13.91 2.06 2.38
CA VAL A 400 -13.32 3.10 1.52
C VAL A 400 -12.02 2.56 0.90
N PRO A 401 -11.90 2.52 -0.45
CA PRO A 401 -10.66 2.12 -1.11
C PRO A 401 -9.47 3.00 -0.72
N ARG A 402 -8.29 2.37 -0.59
CA ARG A 402 -7.07 3.06 -0.18
C ARG A 402 -6.72 4.25 -1.06
N MET A 403 -6.81 4.10 -2.39
CA MET A 403 -6.52 5.21 -3.30
C MET A 403 -7.53 6.34 -3.17
N VAL A 404 -8.81 6.02 -2.96
CA VAL A 404 -9.86 7.03 -2.77
C VAL A 404 -9.59 7.85 -1.52
N ILE A 405 -9.16 7.23 -0.41
CA ILE A 405 -8.73 7.97 0.78
C ILE A 405 -7.52 8.86 0.48
N GLY A 406 -6.49 8.34 -0.20
CA GLY A 406 -5.30 9.11 -0.54
C GLY A 406 -5.61 10.37 -1.34
N ILE A 407 -6.46 10.25 -2.37
CA ILE A 407 -6.89 11.38 -3.20
C ILE A 407 -7.77 12.34 -2.39
N ALA A 408 -8.71 11.82 -1.59
CA ALA A 408 -9.52 12.65 -0.72
C ALA A 408 -8.65 13.51 0.22
N PHE A 409 -7.59 12.91 0.78
CA PHE A 409 -6.63 13.63 1.63
C PHE A 409 -5.83 14.66 0.85
N LEU A 410 -5.30 14.31 -0.34
CA LEU A 410 -4.62 15.28 -1.22
C LEU A 410 -5.52 16.49 -1.48
N LEU A 411 -6.78 16.26 -1.87
CA LEU A 411 -7.70 17.33 -2.25
C LEU A 411 -8.17 18.19 -1.06
N THR A 412 -8.24 17.63 0.15
CA THR A 412 -8.65 18.37 1.36
C THR A 412 -7.51 19.12 2.03
N PHE A 413 -6.30 18.57 2.02
CA PHE A 413 -5.17 19.11 2.76
C PHE A 413 -4.14 19.85 1.89
N SER A 414 -4.27 19.83 0.56
CA SER A 414 -3.45 20.68 -0.32
C SER A 414 -3.62 22.16 0.04
N GLY A 415 -2.51 22.88 0.20
CA GLY A 415 -2.45 24.27 0.64
C GLY A 415 -2.48 24.48 2.17
N THR A 416 -2.63 23.42 2.97
CA THR A 416 -2.62 23.50 4.45
C THR A 416 -1.25 23.18 5.03
N SER A 417 -1.01 23.57 6.30
CA SER A 417 0.24 23.25 7.02
C SER A 417 0.48 21.74 7.25
N LEU A 418 -0.54 20.90 7.03
CA LEU A 418 -0.45 19.44 7.17
C LEU A 418 0.00 18.75 5.87
N GLN A 419 0.00 19.45 4.72
CA GLN A 419 0.42 18.89 3.45
C GLN A 419 1.86 18.36 3.51
N ASN A 420 2.11 17.22 2.88
CA ASN A 420 3.45 16.62 2.79
C ASN A 420 4.12 16.33 4.16
N THR A 421 3.35 16.20 5.25
CA THR A 421 3.87 15.91 6.60
C THR A 421 3.75 14.43 6.98
N PHE A 422 4.66 13.96 7.85
CA PHE A 422 4.56 12.62 8.45
C PHE A 422 3.25 12.45 9.23
N LEU A 423 2.76 13.51 9.87
CA LEU A 423 1.52 13.49 10.65
C LEU A 423 0.32 13.13 9.76
N LEU A 424 0.21 13.75 8.58
CA LEU A 424 -0.88 13.47 7.64
C LEU A 424 -0.86 11.99 7.19
N MET A 425 0.32 11.46 6.87
CA MET A 425 0.50 10.04 6.51
C MET A 425 0.13 9.10 7.66
N ILE A 426 0.56 9.41 8.88
CA ILE A 426 0.25 8.62 10.08
C ILE A 426 -1.27 8.59 10.29
N LEU A 427 -1.94 9.74 10.24
CA LEU A 427 -3.38 9.85 10.44
C LEU A 427 -4.16 9.13 9.34
N CYS A 428 -3.75 9.27 8.09
CA CYS A 428 -4.31 8.53 6.96
C CYS A 428 -4.25 7.01 7.19
N ASN A 429 -3.09 6.48 7.59
CA ASN A 429 -2.93 5.05 7.88
C ASN A 429 -3.73 4.60 9.10
N VAL A 430 -3.79 5.41 10.18
CA VAL A 430 -4.57 5.09 11.39
C VAL A 430 -6.05 4.98 11.06
N VAL A 431 -6.59 5.94 10.32
CA VAL A 431 -7.98 5.94 9.87
C VAL A 431 -8.21 4.73 8.99
N HIS A 432 -7.46 4.56 7.89
CA HIS A 432 -7.67 3.48 6.92
C HIS A 432 -7.65 2.07 7.55
N TYR A 433 -6.67 1.79 8.40
CA TYR A 433 -6.50 0.46 9.00
C TYR A 433 -7.31 0.25 10.29
N PHE A 434 -8.22 1.15 10.67
CA PHE A 434 -8.90 1.08 11.97
C PHE A 434 -9.81 -0.13 12.17
N SER A 435 -10.49 -0.59 11.12
CA SER A 435 -11.55 -1.60 11.25
C SER A 435 -11.09 -2.93 11.85
N THR A 436 -10.08 -3.56 11.25
CA THR A 436 -9.60 -4.89 11.68
C THR A 436 -9.04 -4.88 13.11
N PRO A 437 -8.14 -3.94 13.50
CA PRO A 437 -7.66 -3.79 14.87
C PRO A 437 -8.75 -3.52 15.90
N TYR A 438 -9.72 -2.66 15.55
CA TYR A 438 -10.86 -2.38 16.42
C TYR A 438 -11.67 -3.65 16.68
N LEU A 439 -11.99 -4.43 15.66
CA LEU A 439 -12.74 -5.69 15.79
C LEU A 439 -11.97 -6.76 16.59
N MET A 440 -10.67 -6.90 16.34
CA MET A 440 -9.80 -7.81 17.10
C MET A 440 -9.81 -7.45 18.59
N MET A 441 -9.64 -6.16 18.90
CA MET A 441 -9.62 -5.69 20.28
C MET A 441 -11.00 -5.80 20.94
N LYS A 442 -12.08 -5.42 20.25
CA LYS A 442 -13.45 -5.56 20.72
C LYS A 442 -13.76 -7.02 21.07
N SER A 443 -13.48 -7.96 20.17
CA SER A 443 -13.69 -9.39 20.40
C SER A 443 -12.89 -9.91 21.60
N SER A 444 -11.64 -9.47 21.74
CA SER A 444 -10.81 -9.85 22.89
C SER A 444 -11.34 -9.31 24.21
N LEU A 445 -11.87 -8.08 24.24
CA LEU A 445 -12.41 -7.46 25.45
C LEU A 445 -13.77 -8.04 25.84
N GLU A 446 -14.62 -8.37 24.87
CA GLU A 446 -15.94 -8.99 25.10
C GLU A 446 -15.82 -10.41 25.69
N LYS A 447 -14.79 -11.17 25.31
CA LYS A 447 -14.54 -12.51 25.84
C LYS A 447 -14.07 -12.53 27.30
N MET A 448 -13.64 -11.40 27.85
CA MET A 448 -13.14 -11.32 29.22
C MET A 448 -14.27 -11.19 30.24
N ASN A 449 -14.09 -11.74 31.45
CA ASN A 449 -15.11 -11.68 32.49
C ASN A 449 -15.47 -10.23 32.86
N ALA A 450 -16.77 -9.90 32.85
CA ALA A 450 -17.30 -8.59 33.20
C ALA A 450 -17.23 -8.29 34.71
N SER A 451 -17.07 -9.32 35.56
CA SER A 451 -16.98 -9.14 37.02
C SER A 451 -15.69 -8.47 37.47
N TRP A 452 -14.60 -8.56 36.67
CA TRP A 452 -13.28 -8.03 37.03
C TRP A 452 -13.29 -6.55 37.39
N GLU A 453 -14.06 -5.75 36.65
CA GLU A 453 -14.17 -4.31 36.89
C GLU A 453 -14.95 -4.00 38.16
N THR A 454 -16.04 -4.74 38.39
CA THR A 454 -16.87 -4.59 39.59
C THR A 454 -16.08 -4.99 40.84
N THR A 455 -15.34 -6.10 40.79
CA THR A 455 -14.50 -6.54 41.91
C THR A 455 -13.38 -5.55 42.22
N ALA A 456 -12.69 -5.01 41.20
CA ALA A 456 -11.62 -4.03 41.43
C ALA A 456 -12.16 -2.72 42.03
N MET A 457 -13.32 -2.26 41.56
CA MET A 457 -13.99 -1.08 42.12
C MET A 457 -14.44 -1.29 43.57
N LEU A 458 -14.90 -2.50 43.93
CA LEU A 458 -15.23 -2.85 45.32
C LEU A 458 -13.99 -2.88 46.22
N MET A 459 -12.82 -3.23 45.67
CA MET A 459 -11.53 -3.18 46.36
C MET A 459 -10.94 -1.76 46.46
N GLY A 460 -11.65 -0.74 45.96
CA GLY A 460 -11.25 0.67 46.06
C GLY A 460 -10.42 1.20 44.88
N ASP A 461 -10.18 0.41 43.82
CA ASP A 461 -9.50 0.92 42.63
C ASP A 461 -10.44 1.86 41.84
N ASN A 462 -9.88 2.93 41.26
CA ASN A 462 -10.61 3.78 40.31
C ASN A 462 -10.70 3.09 38.93
N TRP A 463 -11.53 3.60 38.03
CA TRP A 463 -11.72 2.99 36.70
C TRP A 463 -10.42 2.96 35.88
N MET A 464 -9.67 4.06 35.77
CA MET A 464 -8.38 4.08 35.05
C MET A 464 -7.36 3.08 35.61
N LYS A 465 -7.21 3.02 36.93
CA LYS A 465 -6.36 2.04 37.63
C LYS A 465 -6.82 0.62 37.32
N THR A 466 -8.12 0.37 37.31
CA THR A 466 -8.69 -0.93 36.95
C THR A 466 -8.34 -1.31 35.51
N ILE A 467 -8.47 -0.38 34.56
CA ILE A 467 -8.08 -0.60 33.17
C ILE A 467 -6.59 -0.93 33.07
N PHE A 468 -5.69 -0.08 33.57
CA PHE A 468 -4.25 -0.29 33.45
C PHE A 468 -3.71 -1.49 34.28
N ARG A 469 -4.36 -1.84 35.38
CA ARG A 469 -3.92 -2.90 36.30
C ARG A 469 -4.50 -4.26 35.95
N VAL A 470 -5.74 -4.32 35.47
CA VAL A 470 -6.48 -5.57 35.26
C VAL A 470 -6.76 -5.81 33.78
N VAL A 471 -7.36 -4.85 33.07
CA VAL A 471 -7.82 -5.06 31.69
C VAL A 471 -6.66 -5.05 30.70
N THR A 472 -5.87 -3.96 30.65
CA THR A 472 -4.76 -3.79 29.70
C THR A 472 -3.75 -4.93 29.76
N PRO A 473 -3.30 -5.42 30.94
CA PRO A 473 -2.37 -6.54 30.98
C PRO A 473 -2.98 -7.82 30.41
N ASN A 474 -4.27 -8.08 30.62
CA ASN A 474 -4.92 -9.26 30.05
C ASN A 474 -5.21 -9.10 28.55
N ALA A 475 -5.39 -7.86 28.06
CA ALA A 475 -5.55 -7.53 26.64
C ALA A 475 -4.23 -7.41 25.86
N LEU A 476 -3.08 -7.37 26.55
CA LEU A 476 -1.78 -7.12 25.94
C LEU A 476 -1.39 -8.08 24.79
N PRO A 477 -1.70 -9.40 24.80
CA PRO A 477 -1.40 -10.26 23.64
C PRO A 477 -2.11 -9.76 22.37
N THR A 478 -3.40 -9.44 22.49
CA THR A 478 -4.20 -8.84 21.41
C THR A 478 -3.69 -7.44 21.05
N LEU A 479 -3.25 -6.65 22.03
CA LEU A 479 -2.67 -5.33 21.79
C LEU A 479 -1.38 -5.42 20.97
N LEU A 480 -0.51 -6.41 21.24
CA LEU A 480 0.71 -6.65 20.47
C LEU A 480 0.41 -7.15 19.05
N GLU A 481 -0.64 -7.95 18.88
CA GLU A 481 -1.12 -8.38 17.56
C GLU A 481 -1.67 -7.19 16.75
N VAL A 482 -2.49 -6.34 17.38
CA VAL A 482 -2.98 -5.08 16.81
C VAL A 482 -1.81 -4.15 16.44
N PHE A 483 -0.82 -4.02 17.31
CA PHE A 483 0.38 -3.22 17.06
C PHE A 483 1.15 -3.75 15.85
N SER A 484 1.41 -5.06 15.82
CA SER A 484 2.09 -5.72 14.70
C SER A 484 1.32 -5.55 13.39
N TYR A 485 -0.02 -5.61 13.43
CA TYR A 485 -0.86 -5.42 12.28
C TYR A 485 -0.71 -4.02 11.69
N TYR A 486 -0.82 -2.97 12.52
CA TYR A 486 -0.62 -1.60 12.05
C TYR A 486 0.80 -1.37 11.51
N PHE A 487 1.81 -1.88 12.20
CA PHE A 487 3.20 -1.73 11.80
C PHE A 487 3.47 -2.33 10.41
N ILE A 488 3.10 -3.60 10.22
CA ILE A 488 3.33 -4.32 8.96
C ILE A 488 2.56 -3.64 7.82
N ASN A 489 1.28 -3.31 8.03
CA ASN A 489 0.48 -2.66 7.00
C ASN A 489 1.01 -1.26 6.65
N ALA A 490 1.44 -0.47 7.63
CA ALA A 490 2.03 0.84 7.37
C ALA A 490 3.34 0.77 6.56
N MET A 491 4.19 -0.23 6.82
CA MET A 491 5.43 -0.48 6.04
C MET A 491 5.18 -0.85 4.58
N VAL A 492 4.05 -1.51 4.30
CA VAL A 492 3.74 -2.15 3.01
C VAL A 492 2.83 -1.28 2.13
N THR A 493 2.21 -0.24 2.70
CA THR A 493 1.18 0.57 2.02
C THR A 493 1.77 1.48 0.95
N VAL A 494 1.23 1.38 -0.27
CA VAL A 494 1.58 2.23 -1.41
C VAL A 494 0.42 3.17 -1.79
N SER A 495 -0.77 2.61 -2.03
CA SER A 495 -1.91 3.26 -2.71
C SER A 495 -2.33 4.64 -2.19
N ALA A 496 -2.56 4.80 -0.89
CA ALA A 496 -2.96 6.10 -0.33
C ALA A 496 -1.77 7.06 -0.24
N VAL A 497 -0.59 6.51 0.05
CA VAL A 497 0.61 7.25 0.41
C VAL A 497 1.24 7.95 -0.79
N ILE A 498 1.12 7.38 -2.00
CA ILE A 498 1.62 8.01 -3.24
C ILE A 498 1.06 9.43 -3.43
N PHE A 499 -0.22 9.64 -3.11
CA PHE A 499 -0.86 10.95 -3.30
C PHE A 499 -0.51 11.98 -2.21
N ILE A 500 -0.01 11.56 -1.05
CA ILE A 500 0.21 12.48 0.09
C ILE A 500 1.67 12.60 0.51
N ALA A 501 2.56 11.82 -0.12
CA ALA A 501 3.99 11.83 0.21
C ALA A 501 4.69 13.04 -0.43
N GLY A 502 5.38 13.79 0.43
CA GLY A 502 6.34 14.81 0.03
C GLY A 502 7.72 14.23 -0.26
N THR A 503 8.64 15.10 -0.64
CA THR A 503 10.06 14.78 -0.83
C THR A 503 10.73 14.46 0.46
N ARG A 504 10.52 15.31 1.48
CA ARG A 504 11.12 15.12 2.80
C ARG A 504 10.47 14.00 3.58
N THR A 505 9.21 13.68 3.26
CA THR A 505 8.42 12.66 3.96
C THR A 505 8.27 11.35 3.20
N MET A 506 9.09 11.15 2.17
CA MET A 506 9.07 9.97 1.34
C MET A 506 9.33 8.69 2.15
N VAL A 507 8.59 7.64 1.81
CA VAL A 507 8.71 6.29 2.38
C VAL A 507 9.11 5.28 1.31
N ILE A 508 9.57 4.09 1.73
CA ILE A 508 10.14 3.09 0.84
C ILE A 508 9.15 2.71 -0.26
N THR A 509 7.87 2.61 0.06
CA THR A 509 6.83 2.23 -0.90
C THR A 509 6.65 3.25 -2.02
N THR A 510 6.73 4.54 -1.73
CA THR A 510 6.69 5.60 -2.75
C THR A 510 8.02 5.70 -3.49
N LYS A 511 9.16 5.50 -2.82
CA LYS A 511 10.47 5.41 -3.48
C LYS A 511 10.57 4.22 -4.43
N ILE A 512 10.00 3.07 -4.10
CA ILE A 512 9.91 1.91 -4.99
C ILE A 512 9.15 2.27 -6.27
N LYS A 513 8.05 3.03 -6.14
CA LYS A 513 7.27 3.50 -7.30
C LYS A 513 8.08 4.48 -8.16
N GLU A 514 8.83 5.38 -7.55
CA GLU A 514 9.73 6.29 -8.26
C GLU A 514 10.83 5.50 -9.01
N LEU A 515 11.53 4.60 -8.32
CA LEU A 515 12.58 3.76 -8.90
C LEU A 515 12.06 2.88 -10.05
N GLN A 516 10.78 2.53 -10.03
CA GLN A 516 10.13 1.83 -11.14
C GLN A 516 10.14 2.68 -12.42
N HIS A 517 9.93 3.99 -12.32
CA HIS A 517 9.92 4.87 -13.49
C HIS A 517 11.30 4.91 -14.16
N PHE A 518 12.36 4.90 -13.35
CA PHE A 518 13.77 4.94 -13.81
C PHE A 518 14.37 3.55 -14.04
N ALA A 519 13.56 2.49 -14.12
CA ALA A 519 14.03 1.11 -14.30
C ALA A 519 15.11 0.66 -13.29
N GLY A 520 15.13 1.24 -12.09
CA GLY A 520 16.06 0.93 -11.00
C GLY A 520 15.72 -0.37 -10.26
N PHE A 521 15.45 -1.45 -11.00
CA PHE A 521 14.85 -2.69 -10.47
C PHE A 521 15.69 -3.37 -9.38
N ASN A 522 17.03 -3.34 -9.49
CA ASN A 522 17.92 -3.90 -8.47
C ASN A 522 17.68 -3.24 -7.11
N LYS A 523 17.60 -1.91 -7.07
CA LYS A 523 17.31 -1.12 -5.87
C LYS A 523 15.92 -1.44 -5.31
N ILE A 524 14.92 -1.64 -6.17
CA ILE A 524 13.56 -2.04 -5.76
C ILE A 524 13.56 -3.37 -5.00
N PHE A 525 14.27 -4.39 -5.50
CA PHE A 525 14.34 -5.69 -4.83
C PHE A 525 15.11 -5.62 -3.50
N VAL A 526 16.21 -4.85 -3.43
CA VAL A 526 16.93 -4.61 -2.16
C VAL A 526 16.01 -3.94 -1.13
N LEU A 527 15.30 -2.87 -1.51
CA LEU A 527 14.35 -2.20 -0.62
C LEU A 527 13.20 -3.11 -0.20
N SER A 528 12.72 -3.96 -1.10
CA SER A 528 11.69 -4.97 -0.80
C SER A 528 12.17 -6.01 0.21
N LEU A 529 13.44 -6.45 0.11
CA LEU A 529 14.06 -7.31 1.12
C LEU A 529 14.17 -6.61 2.47
N CYS A 530 14.55 -5.33 2.49
CA CYS A 530 14.58 -4.54 3.72
C CYS A 530 13.21 -4.49 4.41
N ILE A 531 12.12 -4.31 3.65
CA ILE A 531 10.74 -4.38 4.17
C ILE A 531 10.44 -5.78 4.72
N LEU A 532 10.75 -6.84 3.96
CA LEU A 532 10.50 -8.22 4.35
C LEU A 532 11.19 -8.58 5.67
N PHE A 533 12.49 -8.30 5.78
CA PHE A 533 13.26 -8.59 6.99
C PHE A 533 12.77 -7.76 8.18
N THR A 534 12.42 -6.49 7.98
CA THR A 534 11.86 -5.64 9.03
C THR A 534 10.52 -6.17 9.53
N ASN A 535 9.64 -6.59 8.62
CA ASN A 535 8.34 -7.16 8.96
C ASN A 535 8.46 -8.54 9.65
N LEU A 536 9.37 -9.39 9.19
CA LEU A 536 9.69 -10.67 9.84
C LEU A 536 10.26 -10.46 11.24
N ALA A 537 11.19 -9.51 11.40
CA ALA A 537 11.77 -9.17 12.70
C ALA A 537 10.68 -8.65 13.66
N ALA A 538 9.84 -7.72 13.22
CA ALA A 538 8.74 -7.20 14.01
C ALA A 538 7.79 -8.33 14.46
N LYS A 539 7.31 -9.16 13.52
CA LYS A 539 6.42 -10.28 13.82
C LYS A 539 7.07 -11.31 14.76
N GLY A 540 8.36 -11.60 14.56
CA GLY A 540 9.15 -12.49 15.40
C GLY A 540 9.28 -11.97 16.84
N ILE A 541 9.65 -10.69 17.00
CA ILE A 541 9.79 -10.03 18.31
C ILE A 541 8.45 -10.07 19.07
N PHE A 542 7.34 -9.69 18.44
CA PHE A 542 6.04 -9.67 19.10
C PHE A 542 5.51 -11.07 19.44
N SER A 543 5.75 -12.05 18.57
CA SER A 543 5.42 -13.45 18.85
C SER A 543 6.24 -14.00 20.03
N LEU A 544 7.55 -13.73 20.07
CA LEU A 544 8.44 -14.14 21.16
C LEU A 544 8.01 -13.52 22.49
N ILE A 545 7.68 -12.23 22.53
CA ILE A 545 7.18 -11.54 23.73
C ILE A 545 5.91 -12.22 24.24
N THR A 546 5.01 -12.61 23.33
CA THR A 546 3.73 -13.25 23.66
C THR A 546 3.94 -14.65 24.25
N VAL A 547 4.72 -15.50 23.57
CA VAL A 547 5.02 -16.87 24.01
C VAL A 547 5.79 -16.88 25.32
N TRP A 548 6.79 -16.00 25.43
CA TRP A 548 7.59 -15.90 26.64
C TRP A 548 6.75 -15.51 27.85
N ARG A 549 5.76 -14.62 27.65
CA ARG A 549 4.83 -14.22 28.69
C ARG A 549 3.87 -15.32 29.09
N GLU A 550 3.33 -16.07 28.13
CA GLU A 550 2.48 -17.23 28.43
C GLU A 550 3.26 -18.28 29.24
N ASN A 551 4.51 -18.52 28.87
CA ASN A 551 5.40 -19.41 29.60
C ASN A 551 5.73 -18.88 31.00
N ALA A 552 5.95 -17.57 31.16
CA ALA A 552 6.14 -16.94 32.47
C ALA A 552 4.88 -17.02 33.35
N LYS A 553 3.68 -16.89 32.77
CA LYS A 553 2.40 -17.12 33.47
C LYS A 553 2.22 -18.57 33.92
N LYS A 554 2.70 -19.53 33.12
CA LYS A 554 2.71 -20.96 33.46
C LYS A 554 3.78 -21.35 34.47
N LYS A 555 4.89 -20.61 34.57
CA LYS A 555 6.09 -21.04 35.32
C LYS A 555 6.21 -20.62 36.79
N ASN A 556 5.39 -19.75 37.39
CA ASN A 556 5.51 -19.39 38.84
C ASN A 556 4.22 -18.67 39.32
N THR A 557 3.57 -18.94 40.47
CA THR A 557 4.03 -19.37 41.81
C THR A 557 5.40 -18.78 42.13
N ASP A 558 5.46 -17.59 42.72
CA ASP A 558 6.69 -16.84 43.06
C ASP A 558 7.45 -16.15 41.92
N SER A 559 6.91 -15.05 41.39
CA SER A 559 7.80 -14.00 40.87
C SER A 559 7.22 -12.59 40.93
N LYS A 560 7.31 -11.97 42.11
CA LYS A 560 7.14 -10.51 42.25
C LYS A 560 8.33 -9.73 41.66
N LYS A 561 9.52 -10.33 41.51
CA LYS A 561 10.73 -9.64 41.02
C LYS A 561 10.90 -9.66 39.50
N THR A 562 10.54 -10.74 38.80
CA THR A 562 10.70 -10.83 37.34
C THR A 562 9.63 -9.98 36.61
N GLY A 563 8.40 -9.90 37.11
CA GLY A 563 7.32 -9.07 36.56
C GLY A 563 7.66 -7.56 36.45
N VAL A 564 8.42 -7.04 37.41
CA VAL A 564 8.85 -5.64 37.44
C VAL A 564 9.97 -5.38 36.45
N PHE A 565 10.94 -6.31 36.33
CA PHE A 565 12.02 -6.21 35.35
C PHE A 565 11.48 -6.25 33.92
N ILE A 566 10.45 -7.06 33.65
CA ILE A 566 9.80 -7.17 32.33
C ILE A 566 9.03 -5.92 31.95
N ARG A 567 8.21 -5.40 32.89
CA ARG A 567 7.54 -4.12 32.66
C ARG A 567 8.55 -3.04 32.35
N ARG A 568 9.67 -3.01 33.08
CA ARG A 568 10.76 -2.06 32.86
C ARG A 568 11.52 -2.32 31.57
N ALA A 569 11.75 -3.56 31.14
CA ALA A 569 12.44 -3.88 29.90
C ALA A 569 11.55 -3.64 28.66
N ALA A 570 10.27 -4.01 28.70
CA ALA A 570 9.32 -3.71 27.63
C ALA A 570 8.98 -2.22 27.55
N LEU A 571 8.84 -1.54 28.71
CA LEU A 571 8.74 -0.07 28.74
C LEU A 571 10.06 0.59 28.36
N ALA A 572 11.22 0.01 28.66
CA ALA A 572 12.51 0.57 28.26
C ALA A 572 12.78 0.36 26.77
N VAL A 573 12.38 -0.77 26.18
CA VAL A 573 12.47 -0.99 24.72
C VAL A 573 11.44 -0.12 24.01
N MET A 574 10.19 -0.06 24.49
CA MET A 574 9.19 0.83 23.92
C MET A 574 9.56 2.30 24.13
N ALA A 575 10.12 2.69 25.27
CA ALA A 575 10.61 4.05 25.53
C ALA A 575 11.94 4.33 24.82
N LEU A 576 12.80 3.34 24.58
CA LEU A 576 13.99 3.49 23.74
C LEU A 576 13.59 3.67 22.29
N ILE A 577 12.56 2.97 21.81
CA ILE A 577 12.04 3.15 20.45
C ILE A 577 11.27 4.49 20.37
N ILE A 578 10.43 4.83 21.35
CA ILE A 578 9.75 6.13 21.43
C ILE A 578 10.74 7.29 21.62
N CYS A 579 11.84 7.11 22.36
CA CYS A 579 12.89 8.13 22.47
C CYS A 579 13.76 8.16 21.20
N PHE A 580 14.12 7.03 20.61
CA PHE A 580 14.94 7.00 19.39
C PHE A 580 14.21 7.56 18.17
N PHE A 581 12.89 7.33 18.06
CA PHE A 581 12.05 7.89 17.00
C PHE A 581 11.39 9.23 17.38
N GLY A 582 10.99 9.40 18.63
CA GLY A 582 10.37 10.64 19.13
C GLY A 582 11.37 11.78 19.34
N VAL A 583 12.63 11.50 19.72
CA VAL A 583 13.68 12.54 19.75
C VAL A 583 14.07 12.96 18.34
N ASN A 584 14.00 12.08 17.33
CA ASN A 584 14.20 12.49 15.92
C ASN A 584 12.96 13.20 15.32
N ALA A 585 11.75 12.92 15.81
CA ALA A 585 10.53 13.61 15.36
C ALA A 585 10.29 14.97 16.05
N LEU A 586 10.77 15.15 17.29
CA LEU A 586 10.68 16.40 18.06
C LEU A 586 11.97 17.22 18.02
N SER A 587 13.11 16.64 17.65
CA SER A 587 14.27 17.40 17.17
C SER A 587 14.00 17.83 15.74
N GLY A 588 13.11 18.80 15.60
CA GLY A 588 13.34 19.81 14.58
C GLY A 588 14.73 20.34 14.86
N LYS A 589 15.70 20.00 14.01
CA LYS A 589 16.95 20.75 13.96
C LYS A 589 16.55 22.22 13.86
N SER A 590 16.84 22.97 14.91
CA SER A 590 16.95 24.43 14.87
C SER A 590 17.73 24.80 13.62
N GLU A 591 17.16 25.70 12.80
CA GLU A 591 17.86 26.63 11.90
C GLU A 591 19.15 26.13 11.23
N ALA A 592 19.21 24.86 10.83
CA ALA A 592 20.10 24.45 9.76
C ALA A 592 19.36 24.79 8.48
N GLU A 593 19.95 25.62 7.62
CA GLU A 593 19.39 25.98 6.31
C GLU A 593 18.78 24.74 5.66
N GLN A 594 17.45 24.75 5.50
CA GLN A 594 16.76 23.59 4.95
C GLN A 594 17.27 23.37 3.53
N PRO A 595 17.68 22.14 3.19
CA PRO A 595 18.26 21.87 1.89
C PRO A 595 17.24 22.24 0.80
N VAL A 596 17.75 22.85 -0.27
CA VAL A 596 16.95 23.28 -1.41
C VAL A 596 16.39 22.06 -2.11
N VAL A 597 15.07 22.01 -2.26
CA VAL A 597 14.40 20.89 -2.88
C VAL A 597 14.32 21.13 -4.39
N ILE A 598 14.97 20.25 -5.17
CA ILE A 598 15.00 20.29 -6.62
C ILE A 598 14.14 19.15 -7.16
N TYR A 599 13.09 19.49 -7.92
CA TYR A 599 12.32 18.50 -8.66
C TYR A 599 12.76 18.44 -10.11
N SER A 600 12.81 17.24 -10.64
CA SER A 600 13.16 17.02 -12.03
C SER A 600 12.36 15.87 -12.61
N ASN A 601 12.00 15.97 -13.89
CA ASN A 601 11.68 14.79 -14.68
C ASN A 601 12.92 14.19 -15.37
N ALA A 602 14.12 14.70 -15.02
CA ALA A 602 15.49 14.24 -15.28
C ALA A 602 15.68 12.78 -15.71
N ASP A 603 16.29 12.48 -16.86
CA ASP A 603 16.89 11.15 -17.08
C ASP A 603 18.14 11.04 -16.17
N ASP A 604 18.48 9.84 -15.69
CA ASP A 604 19.47 9.61 -14.63
C ASP A 604 20.85 10.22 -14.94
N GLU A 605 21.28 10.23 -16.20
CA GLU A 605 22.54 10.81 -16.61
C GLU A 605 22.52 12.34 -16.51
N ALA A 606 21.40 12.98 -16.89
CA ALA A 606 21.22 14.41 -16.74
C ALA A 606 21.18 14.79 -15.26
N VAL A 607 20.52 14.00 -14.43
CA VAL A 607 20.49 14.18 -12.98
C VAL A 607 21.88 14.05 -12.38
N THR A 608 22.66 13.06 -12.82
CA THR A 608 24.04 12.86 -12.37
C THR A 608 24.93 14.03 -12.77
N ALA A 609 24.78 14.54 -14.00
CA ALA A 609 25.49 15.73 -14.45
C ALA A 609 25.13 16.98 -13.62
N ILE A 610 23.85 17.17 -13.31
CA ILE A 610 23.38 18.27 -12.45
C ILE A 610 23.97 18.14 -11.04
N LYS A 611 23.90 16.95 -10.46
CA LYS A 611 24.46 16.66 -9.14
C LYS A 611 25.96 16.91 -9.11
N HIS A 612 26.69 16.45 -10.12
CA HIS A 612 28.13 16.68 -10.24
C HIS A 612 28.45 18.18 -10.31
N ALA A 613 27.73 18.93 -11.15
CA ALA A 613 27.93 20.37 -11.26
C ALA A 613 27.63 21.10 -9.92
N LEU A 614 26.56 20.74 -9.23
CA LEU A 614 26.21 21.31 -7.92
C LEU A 614 27.27 20.97 -6.86
N ASP A 615 27.71 19.71 -6.83
CA ASP A 615 28.69 19.24 -5.86
C ASP A 615 30.08 19.88 -6.10
N GLU A 616 30.50 20.03 -7.37
CA GLU A 616 31.74 20.73 -7.75
C GLU A 616 31.71 22.21 -7.37
N ASN A 617 30.54 22.85 -7.41
CA ASN A 617 30.35 24.24 -7.01
C ASN A 617 30.09 24.41 -5.49
N GLY A 618 30.32 23.36 -4.69
CA GLY A 618 30.28 23.44 -3.23
C GLY A 618 28.88 23.34 -2.61
N TYR A 619 27.85 23.00 -3.39
CA TYR A 619 26.48 22.78 -2.90
C TYR A 619 26.23 21.35 -2.39
N LYS A 620 27.28 20.54 -2.24
CA LYS A 620 27.19 19.19 -1.72
C LYS A 620 26.49 19.17 -0.36
N ASP A 621 25.51 18.28 -0.19
CA ASP A 621 24.64 18.16 1.00
C ASP A 621 23.69 19.36 1.29
N GLN A 622 23.63 20.38 0.40
CA GLN A 622 22.74 21.54 0.55
C GLN A 622 21.46 21.46 -0.28
N TYR A 623 21.28 20.41 -1.07
CA TYR A 623 20.09 20.19 -1.88
C TYR A 623 19.53 18.76 -1.73
N LEU A 624 18.22 18.63 -1.92
CA LEU A 624 17.53 17.36 -2.08
C LEU A 624 17.04 17.26 -3.51
N PHE A 625 17.63 16.36 -4.29
CA PHE A 625 17.23 16.15 -5.67
C PHE A 625 16.23 15.01 -5.75
N GLN A 626 15.00 15.32 -6.17
CA GLN A 626 13.97 14.32 -6.42
C GLN A 626 13.59 14.28 -7.88
N THR A 627 13.52 13.06 -8.38
CA THR A 627 13.10 12.72 -9.72
C THR A 627 11.67 12.20 -9.73
N PHE A 628 10.91 12.54 -10.76
CA PHE A 628 9.52 12.11 -10.95
C PHE A 628 9.29 11.75 -12.41
N GLY A 629 8.25 10.97 -12.69
CA GLY A 629 7.76 10.87 -14.06
C GLY A 629 7.24 12.22 -14.55
N THR A 630 7.36 12.49 -15.85
CA THR A 630 6.86 13.76 -16.45
C THR A 630 5.41 14.02 -16.06
N SER A 631 4.54 13.03 -16.21
CA SER A 631 3.14 13.10 -15.83
C SER A 631 2.94 13.37 -14.34
N GLU A 632 3.71 12.69 -13.48
CA GLU A 632 3.59 12.80 -12.03
C GLU A 632 4.01 14.17 -11.51
N LEU A 633 5.13 14.71 -12.03
CA LEU A 633 5.59 16.06 -11.69
C LEU A 633 4.62 17.13 -12.19
N GLY A 634 4.07 16.97 -13.40
CA GLY A 634 3.04 17.84 -13.93
C GLY A 634 1.77 17.82 -13.08
N GLY A 635 1.31 16.62 -12.72
CA GLY A 635 0.36 16.30 -11.66
C GLY A 635 0.53 17.16 -10.43
N LYS A 636 1.70 17.01 -9.83
CA LYS A 636 2.05 17.65 -8.57
C LYS A 636 2.10 19.18 -8.68
N LEU A 637 2.65 19.71 -9.76
CA LEU A 637 2.69 21.16 -10.03
C LEU A 637 1.29 21.77 -10.12
N MET A 638 0.36 21.10 -10.81
CA MET A 638 -1.02 21.58 -10.92
C MET A 638 -1.81 21.39 -9.62
N ALA A 639 -1.58 20.29 -8.90
CA ALA A 639 -2.28 19.95 -7.65
C ALA A 639 -1.89 20.85 -6.47
N GLU A 640 -0.59 21.05 -6.29
CA GLU A 640 -0.03 21.71 -5.11
C GLU A 640 0.13 23.22 -5.33
N GLY A 641 0.27 23.67 -6.59
CA GLY A 641 0.42 25.09 -6.92
C GLY A 641 1.55 25.74 -6.12
N THR A 642 1.30 26.92 -5.55
CA THR A 642 2.27 27.65 -4.71
C THR A 642 2.65 26.92 -3.41
N ALA A 643 1.89 25.91 -3.01
CA ALA A 643 2.18 25.09 -1.84
C ALA A 643 3.09 23.89 -2.14
N ILE A 644 3.59 23.75 -3.38
CA ILE A 644 4.56 22.72 -3.74
C ILE A 644 5.82 22.83 -2.86
N GLU A 645 6.36 21.67 -2.48
CA GLU A 645 7.53 21.57 -1.61
C GLU A 645 8.84 21.95 -2.32
N ALA A 646 8.87 21.89 -3.66
CA ALA A 646 10.05 22.22 -4.45
C ALA A 646 10.41 23.71 -4.34
N ASP A 647 11.70 23.98 -4.14
CA ASP A 647 12.28 25.31 -4.27
C ASP A 647 12.68 25.58 -5.74
N LEU A 648 13.02 24.53 -6.50
CA LEU A 648 13.37 24.59 -7.91
C LEU A 648 12.75 23.42 -8.69
N VAL A 649 12.30 23.67 -9.91
CA VAL A 649 11.72 22.63 -10.78
C VAL A 649 12.41 22.66 -12.15
N THR A 650 12.66 21.46 -12.68
CA THR A 650 13.16 21.24 -14.04
C THR A 650 12.20 20.34 -14.80
N MET A 651 11.55 20.92 -15.82
CA MET A 651 10.49 20.28 -16.60
C MET A 651 10.39 20.91 -18.00
N SER A 652 9.55 20.37 -18.88
CA SER A 652 9.29 20.98 -20.19
C SER A 652 8.48 22.29 -20.05
N SER A 653 8.72 23.22 -20.98
CA SER A 653 8.10 24.56 -21.02
C SER A 653 6.57 24.49 -20.93
N PHE A 654 5.95 23.56 -21.66
CA PHE A 654 4.48 23.38 -21.64
C PHE A 654 3.89 23.28 -20.23
N TYR A 655 4.47 22.44 -19.35
CA TYR A 655 3.94 22.30 -17.99
C TYR A 655 4.23 23.52 -17.14
N LEU A 656 5.38 24.17 -17.32
CA LEU A 656 5.76 25.36 -16.56
C LEU A 656 4.91 26.57 -16.94
N ASP A 657 4.59 26.72 -18.22
CA ASP A 657 3.73 27.79 -18.74
C ASP A 657 2.29 27.56 -18.31
N SER A 658 1.80 26.31 -18.40
CA SER A 658 0.50 25.92 -17.88
C SER A 658 0.39 26.22 -16.38
N ALA A 659 1.40 25.84 -15.59
CA ALA A 659 1.37 26.02 -14.14
C ALA A 659 1.44 27.50 -13.75
N GLN A 660 2.25 28.29 -14.47
CA GLN A 660 2.29 29.74 -14.29
C GLN A 660 0.95 30.39 -14.65
N SER A 661 0.31 29.99 -15.74
CA SER A 661 -0.97 30.55 -16.17
C SER A 661 -2.12 30.26 -15.20
N THR A 662 -2.06 29.12 -14.49
CA THR A 662 -3.13 28.68 -13.59
C THR A 662 -2.88 29.13 -12.14
N ASN A 663 -1.64 29.07 -11.67
CA ASN A 663 -1.30 29.21 -10.25
C ASN A 663 -0.29 30.34 -9.94
N GLU A 664 0.21 31.08 -10.93
CA GLU A 664 1.18 32.18 -10.77
C GLU A 664 2.35 31.87 -9.83
N MET A 665 2.97 30.70 -10.01
CA MET A 665 3.72 30.06 -8.93
C MET A 665 5.22 30.37 -8.85
N PHE A 666 5.83 30.98 -9.86
CA PHE A 666 7.30 31.05 -9.95
C PHE A 666 7.84 32.49 -9.91
N ALA A 667 9.04 32.62 -9.34
CA ALA A 667 9.75 33.89 -9.22
C ALA A 667 10.48 34.29 -10.51
N GLU A 668 10.74 35.59 -10.67
CA GLU A 668 11.61 36.10 -11.73
C GLU A 668 13.07 35.75 -11.44
N LEU A 669 13.83 35.38 -12.48
CA LEU A 669 15.25 35.09 -12.38
C LEU A 669 16.06 36.37 -12.63
N ASP A 670 17.02 36.63 -11.76
CA ASP A 670 17.84 37.85 -11.72
C ASP A 670 19.16 37.74 -12.51
N PHE A 671 19.46 36.58 -13.10
CA PHE A 671 20.67 36.35 -13.89
C PHE A 671 20.39 36.33 -15.42
N SER A 672 21.39 36.80 -16.18
CA SER A 672 21.37 36.83 -17.65
C SER A 672 22.00 35.55 -18.21
N ALA A 673 21.30 34.87 -19.13
CA ALA A 673 21.81 33.71 -19.85
C ALA A 673 21.54 33.90 -21.36
N PRO A 674 22.50 33.57 -22.24
CA PRO A 674 22.31 33.69 -23.68
C PRO A 674 21.28 32.65 -24.17
N THR A 675 20.11 33.11 -24.62
CA THR A 675 19.07 32.25 -25.20
C THR A 675 18.94 32.50 -26.71
N LEU A 676 18.67 31.43 -27.47
CA LEU A 676 18.44 31.52 -28.93
C LEU A 676 17.08 32.15 -29.26
N GLU A 677 16.11 32.02 -28.35
CA GLU A 677 14.76 32.58 -28.46
C GLU A 677 14.42 33.41 -27.21
N PRO A 678 13.52 34.40 -27.32
CA PRO A 678 13.05 35.17 -26.18
C PRO A 678 12.27 34.27 -25.21
N MET A 679 12.78 34.13 -23.99
CA MET A 679 12.16 33.32 -22.93
C MET A 679 11.56 34.20 -21.83
N PRO A 680 10.46 33.76 -21.19
CA PRO A 680 9.87 34.48 -20.05
C PRO A 680 10.87 34.75 -18.91
N SER A 681 10.65 35.82 -18.13
CA SER A 681 11.58 36.29 -17.07
C SER A 681 11.85 35.27 -15.96
N TYR A 682 11.03 34.24 -15.87
CA TYR A 682 10.95 33.32 -14.76
C TYR A 682 11.65 31.97 -15.00
N TYR A 683 12.12 31.64 -16.21
CA TYR A 683 12.91 30.43 -16.44
C TYR A 683 14.02 30.64 -17.46
N ARG A 684 15.04 29.78 -17.40
CA ARG A 684 16.10 29.70 -18.42
C ARG A 684 16.34 28.25 -18.83
N PRO A 685 16.69 27.97 -20.10
CA PRO A 685 17.08 26.64 -20.52
C PRO A 685 18.40 26.21 -19.86
N LEU A 686 18.45 25.01 -19.26
CA LEU A 686 19.66 24.42 -18.68
C LEU A 686 20.57 23.79 -19.75
N THR A 687 19.97 23.44 -20.88
CA THR A 687 20.51 22.56 -21.91
C THR A 687 19.84 22.92 -23.25
N SER A 688 20.48 22.64 -24.38
CA SER A 688 19.93 22.71 -25.77
C SER A 688 19.28 21.36 -26.16
N GLN A 689 18.33 21.30 -27.11
CA GLN A 689 17.79 20.02 -27.61
C GLN A 689 18.66 19.52 -28.75
N GLU A 690 19.28 18.35 -28.60
CA GLU A 690 19.84 17.60 -29.73
C GLU A 690 19.10 16.27 -29.88
N GLY A 691 18.18 16.20 -30.84
CA GLY A 691 17.62 14.93 -31.32
C GLY A 691 18.47 14.38 -32.45
N ALA A 692 18.87 13.10 -32.38
CA ALA A 692 19.52 12.42 -33.49
C ALA A 692 18.47 11.70 -34.35
N ILE A 693 18.51 11.91 -35.65
CA ILE A 693 17.68 11.17 -36.62
C ILE A 693 18.56 10.10 -37.24
N PHE A 694 18.23 8.83 -36.95
CA PHE A 694 18.87 7.70 -37.61
C PHE A 694 18.18 7.42 -38.94
N ILE A 695 18.98 7.42 -40.00
CA ILE A 695 18.52 7.17 -41.36
C ILE A 695 19.15 5.85 -41.79
N ASN A 696 18.32 4.87 -42.16
CA ASN A 696 18.82 3.63 -42.75
C ASN A 696 19.19 3.90 -44.21
N THR A 697 20.47 4.16 -44.47
CA THR A 697 21.00 4.52 -45.78
C THR A 697 20.84 3.40 -46.81
N GLU A 698 20.99 2.13 -46.40
CA GLU A 698 20.87 0.98 -47.30
C GLU A 698 19.45 0.84 -47.86
N GLU A 699 18.43 1.07 -47.03
CA GLU A 699 17.04 1.00 -47.47
C GLU A 699 16.65 2.18 -48.37
N MET A 700 17.21 3.37 -48.12
CA MET A 700 16.94 4.53 -48.97
C MET A 700 17.57 4.39 -50.36
N ASP A 701 18.76 3.81 -50.46
CA ASP A 701 19.37 3.47 -51.75
C ASP A 701 18.50 2.45 -52.50
N ARG A 702 17.98 1.43 -51.80
CA ARG A 702 17.07 0.43 -52.38
C ARG A 702 15.77 1.05 -52.94
N LEU A 703 15.23 2.07 -52.28
CA LEU A 703 14.01 2.79 -52.71
C LEU A 703 14.28 3.94 -53.69
N GLY A 704 15.56 4.19 -54.01
CA GLY A 704 16.00 5.32 -54.84
C GLY A 704 15.60 6.67 -54.25
N LEU A 705 15.76 6.83 -52.93
CA LEU A 705 15.47 8.05 -52.18
C LEU A 705 16.79 8.73 -51.78
N PRO A 706 16.97 10.04 -52.06
CA PRO A 706 18.18 10.76 -51.66
C PRO A 706 18.28 10.87 -50.13
N VAL A 707 19.50 10.92 -49.60
CA VAL A 707 19.73 11.09 -48.15
C VAL A 707 19.33 12.50 -47.70
N PRO A 708 18.47 12.66 -46.67
CA PRO A 708 18.10 13.97 -46.13
C PRO A 708 19.32 14.69 -45.57
N THR A 709 19.45 15.96 -45.93
CA THR A 709 20.46 16.87 -45.38
C THR A 709 19.86 17.80 -44.31
N SER A 710 18.53 17.89 -44.24
CA SER A 710 17.80 18.69 -43.26
C SER A 710 16.50 18.01 -42.77
N ILE A 711 15.97 18.44 -41.62
CA ILE A 711 14.67 17.99 -41.09
C ILE A 711 13.52 18.32 -42.07
N LYS A 712 13.61 19.42 -42.83
CA LYS A 712 12.58 19.78 -43.82
C LYS A 712 12.48 18.76 -44.94
N ASP A 713 13.61 18.17 -45.33
CA ASP A 713 13.65 17.16 -46.40
C ASP A 713 12.82 15.92 -46.02
N LEU A 714 12.69 15.61 -44.71
CA LEU A 714 11.89 14.49 -44.21
C LEU A 714 10.37 14.70 -44.37
N ALA A 715 9.92 15.95 -44.54
CA ALA A 715 8.52 16.29 -44.75
C ALA A 715 8.10 16.29 -46.24
N ASP A 716 9.01 15.94 -47.16
CA ASP A 716 8.72 15.93 -48.60
C ASP A 716 7.72 14.81 -48.97
N PRO A 717 6.57 15.14 -49.60
CA PRO A 717 5.55 14.16 -49.99
C PRO A 717 6.03 13.08 -50.97
N VAL A 718 7.16 13.26 -51.67
CA VAL A 718 7.77 12.21 -52.51
C VAL A 718 8.17 10.97 -51.67
N ARG A 719 8.54 11.17 -50.40
CA ARG A 719 8.89 10.09 -49.47
C ARG A 719 7.67 9.38 -48.86
N SER A 720 6.50 10.04 -48.82
CA SER A 720 5.26 9.45 -48.30
C SER A 720 4.54 8.54 -49.31
N LYS A 721 4.81 8.72 -50.62
CA LYS A 721 4.12 7.98 -51.69
C LYS A 721 4.80 6.66 -52.07
N LYS A 722 6.10 6.50 -51.79
CA LYS A 722 6.86 5.27 -52.11
C LYS A 722 6.87 4.23 -50.97
N SER A 723 6.27 4.53 -49.82
CA SER A 723 6.38 3.75 -48.57
C SER A 723 5.26 2.73 -48.30
N ALA A 724 4.46 2.33 -49.30
CA ALA A 724 3.56 1.17 -49.17
C ALA A 724 3.37 0.48 -50.54
N PRO A 725 3.44 -0.88 -50.65
CA PRO A 725 2.83 -1.84 -49.72
C PRO A 725 3.71 -3.04 -49.26
N GLU A 726 3.26 -3.69 -48.19
CA GLU A 726 3.57 -5.06 -47.69
C GLU A 726 4.93 -5.41 -47.05
N LYS A 727 4.84 -5.75 -45.74
CA LYS A 727 5.59 -6.79 -45.00
C LYS A 727 7.11 -6.92 -45.28
N SER A 728 7.91 -5.89 -44.99
CA SER A 728 9.32 -6.06 -44.56
C SER A 728 9.78 -4.85 -43.71
N PRO A 729 10.71 -5.01 -42.74
CA PRO A 729 10.93 -4.05 -41.66
C PRO A 729 12.03 -3.02 -42.00
N SER A 730 11.77 -2.07 -42.89
CA SER A 730 12.66 -0.91 -43.14
C SER A 730 11.99 -0.07 -44.22
N VAL A 731 11.16 0.92 -43.89
CA VAL A 731 11.57 2.30 -43.61
C VAL A 731 10.86 2.74 -42.33
N SER A 732 11.34 2.24 -41.21
CA SER A 732 11.02 2.89 -39.94
C SER A 732 11.95 4.08 -39.83
N VAL A 733 11.40 5.30 -39.91
CA VAL A 733 11.99 6.44 -39.19
C VAL A 733 11.83 6.08 -37.72
N CYS A 734 12.75 5.27 -37.23
CA CYS A 734 12.80 4.89 -35.84
C CYS A 734 13.50 6.05 -35.14
N ALA A 735 12.71 6.94 -34.54
CA ALA A 735 13.21 7.83 -33.51
C ALA A 735 13.59 6.97 -32.29
N ILE A 736 14.70 6.26 -32.41
CA ILE A 736 15.32 5.54 -31.30
C ILE A 736 16.25 6.55 -30.65
N ARG A 737 15.92 6.98 -29.43
CA ARG A 737 16.87 7.60 -28.50
C ARG A 737 17.97 6.57 -28.24
N LEU A 738 19.09 6.65 -28.95
CA LEU A 738 20.33 6.01 -28.55
C LEU A 738 21.48 6.99 -28.66
N TRP A 739 22.14 7.11 -27.52
CA TRP A 739 23.21 8.00 -27.15
C TRP A 739 24.43 7.92 -28.08
N GLN A 740 24.85 9.06 -28.61
CA GLN A 740 26.26 9.32 -28.82
C GLN A 740 26.61 10.71 -28.27
N ILE A 741 27.64 10.70 -27.45
CA ILE A 741 28.22 11.78 -26.65
C ILE A 741 28.40 13.05 -27.48
N LYS A 742 27.51 14.01 -27.28
CA LYS A 742 27.82 15.44 -27.10
C LYS A 742 26.68 16.11 -26.33
N LYS A 743 27.04 16.85 -25.30
CA LYS A 743 26.16 17.54 -24.35
C LYS A 743 25.07 18.33 -25.08
N THR A 744 23.80 17.96 -24.93
CA THR A 744 22.74 18.75 -24.26
C THR A 744 21.34 18.22 -24.61
N GLU A 745 20.45 18.07 -23.61
CA GLU A 745 19.00 17.84 -23.77
C GLU A 745 18.17 18.89 -22.98
N CYS A 746 17.48 19.84 -23.64
CA CYS A 746 16.73 20.96 -23.01
C CYS A 746 15.81 20.57 -21.85
N ARG A 747 16.10 21.08 -20.65
CA ARG A 747 15.19 21.20 -19.50
C ARG A 747 15.43 22.56 -18.86
N SER A 748 14.41 23.31 -18.46
CA SER A 748 14.62 24.66 -17.91
C SER A 748 14.83 24.64 -16.40
N TRP A 749 15.73 25.48 -15.87
CA TRP A 749 15.82 25.79 -14.44
C TRP A 749 14.83 26.89 -14.09
N ARG A 750 14.05 26.68 -13.02
CA ARG A 750 13.09 27.67 -12.55
C ARG A 750 12.95 27.65 -11.05
N SER A 751 13.10 28.83 -10.44
CA SER A 751 12.98 29.01 -9.01
C SER A 751 11.54 29.28 -8.59
N ILE A 752 11.08 28.53 -7.60
CA ILE A 752 9.82 28.73 -6.91
C ILE A 752 10.04 29.64 -5.70
N ARG A 753 11.22 29.59 -5.07
CA ARG A 753 11.57 30.41 -3.89
C ARG A 753 12.96 31.00 -4.02
N SER A 754 13.11 32.29 -3.70
CA SER A 754 14.39 32.97 -3.61
C SER A 754 15.25 32.37 -2.49
N LYS A 755 16.12 31.42 -2.84
CA LYS A 755 17.19 30.89 -2.00
C LYS A 755 18.48 30.88 -2.82
N GLY A 756 19.60 31.25 -2.19
CA GLY A 756 20.87 31.65 -2.82
C GLY A 756 21.63 30.62 -3.67
N ILE A 757 21.01 29.50 -4.07
CA ILE A 757 21.57 28.54 -5.04
C ILE A 757 21.47 29.05 -6.49
N MET A 758 20.80 30.17 -6.74
CA MET A 758 20.61 30.76 -8.08
C MET A 758 21.83 31.52 -8.65
N ARG A 759 23.05 31.36 -8.11
CA ARG A 759 24.25 32.02 -8.63
C ARG A 759 25.20 31.07 -9.34
#